data_AF-A0A7D5MUD2-F1
#
_entry.id   AF-A0A7D5MUD2-F1
#
_cell.length_a   1.000
_cell.length_b   1.000
_cell.length_c   1.000
_cell.angle_alpha   90.00
_cell.angle_beta   90.00
_cell.angle_gamma   90.00
#
_symmetry.space_group_name_H-M   'P 1'
#
loop_
_entity.id
_entity.type
_entity.pdbx_description
1 polymer ?
#
loop_
_entity_poly.entity_id
_entity_poly.type
_entity_poly.pdbx_seq_one_letter_code
_entity_poly.pdbx_strand_id
1 'polypeptide(L)'
;MGTVEGGRTIRLLHLSDIHFRERTAWDADPLLSALTRFIGAEVERKGAPDLVAITGDLAFSGIEAEYDLARTWLDALWATFGELPRDRLLLVPGNHDVDRKKVGRMARLSQKDLLDGKSQKNIAAALADDEERRVLVDRHAAYLKFLSGWLDAEQPLPWWERSIPIGETTVHVAGLDSAWMACGDDDRGHLLLGRLQLNQTVLSQTADGADWRIALLHHPWDYLAEFDCHEARTAIHQHRDLLLRGHLHFPQTERILPPDASRACLELAAGCVYEDSQYPNAFQWIELGPEKRVRVDFRALIQGAWTIDRNQPGCPEGHADYPLQIKSERPKIAPAGRSVTAAIPPEYVAWLRRCYEQVDLLGAKQGGRSVTLDHVYVPALVRPPASKAAEPDPDKLEEQKPIPLLQRLDAESLYIPAPAGAGKSTFCRWAVLQSIAVHDLAHPVPPPEEFAESVPVNLRGRLPLLVPLRELWRRMPCGRGERVWHRADLERVLASWIDASPPDGLTGDLLIAHMKAGSVFLLLDGLDEVALADVRDRVTCYPRDLLLSGLADALPAWLKAGNQVLLTSRPYGLDDAGLHRLGLPQAPLEALPSPLQDLFVARWFHTLGKPEKTVDLIATIRGRDDLGPLVENPMLLTAICVLYDNGGQLPEDRYQLYKEIVRGVLHNRYPGDASQRDPVERRLEAVALGMHLGDGEAPRTTPAAEVGWIEVERWLARFAELNPATESGQTAIADRREDLLNRSGLLMPRPNDRAMFYHLSFQEFLAAQRLARLARLAGRANDVEDVFRERRSIPEWRSTLLFLFAAQIVDRDAEWGLGLLARLVGDQDRAAVKANPAPAVFVADALELCLAKNYAVPEQLKLVFRRLALHAIEDEVELQARHTIGLCLGRIDDPRVPSLRNPEAYIEVPAGTYPYGEEGGSVEIAKPFRIGRYPVTNGQYAQFIEDGGYGEVGWRWWSAEGLKWLHEHRVSKPGLWHDRRWNGPNQPVVGVSFWEAEAFCAWARGVLPSEQQWEAAARGIQGLTYPWGNDWEDDICNSYEAGLGVTSPVGLFPRARQAEFGIEDMAGNVWEWCDSFYDRSNKDFPDARVVRGGSWNSNRDFARAACRIGSRPGSRDDFIGFRVVCSSPIDEH
;
A
#
# COMPACT_ATOMS: atom_id res chain seq x y z
N MET A 1 -49.16 29.92 39.61
CA MET A 1 -48.13 29.06 40.24
C MET A 1 -48.28 27.68 39.64
N GLY A 2 -47.29 27.27 38.86
CA GLY A 2 -47.13 25.94 38.28
C GLY A 2 -45.67 25.86 37.88
N THR A 3 -44.87 25.23 38.73
CA THR A 3 -43.41 25.13 38.68
C THR A 3 -42.97 24.32 37.46
N VAL A 4 -42.01 24.86 36.71
CA VAL A 4 -41.25 24.12 35.69
C VAL A 4 -40.38 23.10 36.42
N GLU A 5 -40.61 21.81 36.18
CA GLU A 5 -39.79 20.70 36.63
C GLU A 5 -38.40 20.80 35.98
N GLY A 6 -37.39 21.21 36.75
CA GLY A 6 -35.98 21.20 36.35
C GLY A 6 -35.27 20.03 37.02
N GLY A 7 -34.79 19.07 36.21
CA GLY A 7 -34.02 17.92 36.71
C GLY A 7 -32.78 18.33 37.49
N ARG A 8 -32.46 17.60 38.57
CA ARG A 8 -31.33 17.86 39.46
C ARG A 8 -29.99 17.59 38.75
N THR A 9 -29.04 18.52 38.86
CA THR A 9 -27.64 18.34 38.43
C THR A 9 -26.91 17.36 39.36
N ILE A 10 -26.19 16.40 38.80
CA ILE A 10 -25.33 15.45 39.53
C ILE A 10 -23.89 15.98 39.55
N ARG A 11 -23.27 16.02 40.72
CA ARG A 11 -21.87 16.46 40.91
C ARG A 11 -20.95 15.27 41.08
N LEU A 12 -19.86 15.25 40.32
CA LEU A 12 -18.87 14.18 40.29
C LEU A 12 -17.47 14.75 40.47
N LEU A 13 -16.78 14.33 41.53
CA LEU A 13 -15.36 14.63 41.73
C LEU A 13 -14.52 13.56 41.04
N HIS A 14 -13.60 13.94 40.15
CA HIS A 14 -12.73 13.00 39.41
C HIS A 14 -11.25 13.24 39.74
N LEU A 15 -10.62 12.22 40.32
CA LEU A 15 -9.23 12.15 40.73
C LEU A 15 -8.53 10.96 40.05
N SER A 16 -7.19 10.98 40.00
CA SER A 16 -6.39 9.89 39.47
C SER A 16 -4.96 9.95 39.97
N ASP A 17 -4.24 8.82 39.96
CA ASP A 17 -2.79 8.71 40.14
C ASP A 17 -2.30 9.37 41.45
N ILE A 18 -2.72 8.80 42.58
CA ILE A 18 -2.47 9.31 43.94
C ILE A 18 -1.18 8.70 44.56
N HIS A 19 -0.89 7.43 44.25
CA HIS A 19 0.35 6.72 44.60
C HIS A 19 0.75 6.72 46.09
N PHE A 20 -0.12 6.21 46.98
CA PHE A 20 0.25 6.03 48.39
C PHE A 20 1.46 5.09 48.58
N ARG A 21 2.40 5.48 49.45
CA ARG A 21 3.63 4.73 49.76
C ARG A 21 3.72 4.43 51.25
N GLU A 22 4.11 3.20 51.60
CA GLU A 22 4.22 2.68 52.99
C GLU A 22 5.04 3.57 53.96
N ARG A 23 5.95 4.41 53.47
CA ARG A 23 6.88 5.22 54.29
C ARG A 23 6.44 6.67 54.51
N THR A 24 5.33 7.11 53.92
CA THR A 24 4.90 8.51 53.94
C THR A 24 3.50 8.60 54.54
N ALA A 25 3.38 9.21 55.73
CA ALA A 25 2.06 9.48 56.31
C ALA A 25 1.37 10.61 55.52
N TRP A 26 0.12 10.43 55.10
CA TRP A 26 -0.56 11.39 54.21
C TRP A 26 -0.76 12.77 54.86
N ASP A 27 -0.87 12.84 56.18
CA ASP A 27 -1.02 14.07 56.95
C ASP A 27 0.30 14.85 57.09
N ALA A 28 1.43 14.19 56.82
CA ALA A 28 2.74 14.80 56.63
C ALA A 28 3.04 15.17 55.17
N ASP A 29 2.24 14.71 54.20
CA ASP A 29 2.31 15.09 52.78
C ASP A 29 1.64 16.47 52.57
N PRO A 30 2.41 17.53 52.25
CA PRO A 30 1.86 18.88 52.08
C PRO A 30 0.86 18.99 50.93
N LEU A 31 0.98 18.13 49.91
CA LEU A 31 0.15 18.16 48.70
C LEU A 31 -1.24 17.57 48.98
N LEU A 32 -1.30 16.38 49.58
CA LEU A 32 -2.57 15.70 49.88
C LEU A 32 -3.36 16.43 50.97
N SER A 33 -2.69 16.95 52.00
CA SER A 33 -3.32 17.78 53.03
C SER A 33 -3.89 19.08 52.45
N ALA A 34 -3.16 19.73 51.54
CA ALA A 34 -3.65 20.92 50.83
C ALA A 34 -4.80 20.60 49.87
N LEU A 35 -4.76 19.45 49.20
CA LEU A 35 -5.84 19.00 48.32
C LEU A 35 -7.14 18.77 49.08
N THR A 36 -7.10 18.02 50.19
CA THR A 36 -8.29 17.76 51.03
C THR A 36 -8.89 19.07 51.54
N ARG A 37 -8.07 20.02 51.97
CA ARG A 37 -8.54 21.34 52.42
C ARG A 37 -9.16 22.13 51.26
N PHE A 38 -8.56 22.09 50.07
CA PHE A 38 -9.06 22.78 48.89
C PHE A 38 -10.40 22.20 48.41
N ILE A 39 -10.52 20.87 48.38
CA ILE A 39 -11.77 20.19 48.06
C ILE A 39 -12.85 20.55 49.10
N GLY A 40 -12.54 20.56 50.40
CA GLY A 40 -13.48 21.02 51.43
C GLY A 40 -13.99 22.44 51.18
N ALA A 41 -13.12 23.35 50.75
CA ALA A 41 -13.52 24.71 50.39
C ALA A 41 -14.30 24.81 49.06
N GLU A 42 -14.13 23.88 48.11
CA GLU A 42 -15.00 23.75 46.94
C GLU A 42 -16.37 23.20 47.35
N VAL A 43 -16.44 22.25 48.29
CA VAL A 43 -17.68 21.68 48.82
C VAL A 43 -18.53 22.75 49.52
N GLU A 44 -17.91 23.63 50.31
CA GLU A 44 -18.62 24.77 50.91
C GLU A 44 -19.21 25.74 49.86
N ARG A 45 -18.55 25.87 48.70
CA ARG A 45 -18.98 26.78 47.61
C ARG A 45 -19.99 26.16 46.65
N LYS A 46 -19.81 24.89 46.30
CA LYS A 46 -20.54 24.19 45.24
C LYS A 46 -21.55 23.16 45.75
N GLY A 47 -21.42 22.76 47.01
CA GLY A 47 -22.11 21.61 47.60
C GLY A 47 -21.28 20.34 47.50
N ALA A 48 -21.60 19.34 48.33
CA ALA A 48 -20.94 18.05 48.33
C ALA A 48 -21.11 17.32 46.97
N PRO A 49 -20.12 16.50 46.57
CA PRO A 49 -20.26 15.66 45.38
C PRO A 49 -21.31 14.57 45.62
N ASP A 50 -22.04 14.19 44.58
CA ASP A 50 -22.95 13.04 44.61
C ASP A 50 -22.19 11.72 44.32
N LEU A 51 -21.05 11.81 43.61
CA LEU A 51 -20.18 10.71 43.24
C LEU A 51 -18.71 11.12 43.31
N VAL A 52 -17.81 10.18 43.62
CA VAL A 52 -16.36 10.39 43.59
C VAL A 52 -15.72 9.30 42.73
N ALA A 53 -15.09 9.67 41.62
CA ALA A 53 -14.37 8.77 40.74
C ALA A 53 -12.85 8.86 40.96
N ILE A 54 -12.21 7.71 41.15
CA ILE A 54 -10.75 7.58 41.17
C ILE A 54 -10.36 6.60 40.06
N THR A 55 -9.73 7.11 39.00
CA THR A 55 -9.41 6.32 37.80
C THR A 55 -8.02 5.71 37.86
N GLY A 56 -7.76 4.88 38.87
CA GLY A 56 -6.53 4.10 39.02
C GLY A 56 -5.41 4.78 39.77
N ASP A 57 -4.43 3.96 40.11
CA ASP A 57 -3.18 4.30 40.80
C ASP A 57 -3.41 4.95 42.17
N LEU A 58 -4.26 4.31 42.98
CA LEU A 58 -4.46 4.72 44.37
C LEU A 58 -3.23 4.34 45.21
N ALA A 59 -2.71 3.12 45.03
CA ALA A 59 -1.48 2.63 45.64
C ALA A 59 -0.27 2.83 44.71
N PHE A 60 0.95 2.79 45.25
CA PHE A 60 2.17 2.89 44.45
C PHE A 60 2.73 1.54 43.99
N SER A 61 2.48 0.48 44.75
CA SER A 61 3.00 -0.88 44.50
C SER A 61 1.96 -1.98 44.79
N GLY A 62 0.70 -1.62 44.96
CA GLY A 62 -0.43 -2.56 45.09
C GLY A 62 -0.40 -3.41 46.35
N ILE A 63 0.25 -2.96 47.43
CA ILE A 63 0.36 -3.71 48.69
C ILE A 63 -0.63 -3.22 49.76
N GLU A 64 -1.00 -4.11 50.68
CA GLU A 64 -2.03 -3.84 51.70
C GLU A 64 -1.76 -2.58 52.55
N ALA A 65 -0.52 -2.36 52.97
CA ALA A 65 -0.14 -1.20 53.78
C ALA A 65 -0.39 0.15 53.09
N GLU A 66 -0.28 0.21 51.76
CA GLU A 66 -0.55 1.44 50.99
C GLU A 66 -2.05 1.74 50.95
N TYR A 67 -2.89 0.71 50.88
CA TYR A 67 -4.35 0.87 50.94
C TYR A 67 -4.85 1.26 52.34
N ASP A 68 -4.16 0.87 53.42
CA ASP A 68 -4.48 1.34 54.78
C ASP A 68 -4.23 2.85 54.91
N LEU A 69 -3.16 3.37 54.28
CA LEU A 69 -2.89 4.80 54.19
C LEU A 69 -3.95 5.50 53.33
N ALA A 70 -4.28 4.92 52.17
CA ALA A 70 -5.32 5.42 51.29
C ALA A 70 -6.68 5.51 52.00
N ARG A 71 -7.04 4.50 52.80
CA ARG A 71 -8.26 4.47 53.62
C ARG A 71 -8.30 5.64 54.59
N THR A 72 -7.19 5.90 55.28
CA THR A 72 -7.11 6.98 56.27
C THR A 72 -7.31 8.35 55.61
N TRP A 73 -6.69 8.58 54.45
CA TRP A 73 -6.89 9.80 53.67
C TRP A 73 -8.32 9.90 53.13
N LEU A 74 -8.88 8.81 52.59
CA LEU A 74 -10.24 8.78 52.08
C LEU A 74 -11.27 9.05 53.17
N ASP A 75 -11.11 8.50 54.38
CA ASP A 75 -12.00 8.80 55.52
C ASP A 75 -11.94 10.30 55.89
N ALA A 76 -10.74 10.91 55.85
CA ALA A 76 -10.58 12.34 56.08
C ALA A 76 -11.22 13.19 54.96
N LEU A 77 -11.08 12.77 53.70
CA LEU A 77 -11.72 13.41 52.56
C LEU A 77 -13.25 13.25 52.62
N TRP A 78 -13.75 12.07 52.95
CA TRP A 78 -15.19 11.79 53.11
C TRP A 78 -15.83 12.64 54.18
N ALA A 79 -15.12 12.88 55.29
CA ALA A 79 -15.59 13.77 56.34
C ALA A 79 -15.87 15.21 55.84
N THR A 80 -15.19 15.65 54.77
CA THR A 80 -15.46 16.96 54.15
C THR A 80 -16.76 16.99 53.32
N PHE A 81 -17.28 15.83 52.90
CA PHE A 81 -18.49 15.72 52.08
C PHE A 81 -19.78 15.63 52.92
N GLY A 82 -19.68 15.50 54.24
CA GLY A 82 -20.83 15.23 55.11
C GLY A 82 -21.26 13.76 55.06
N GLU A 83 -22.57 13.49 55.02
CA GLU A 83 -23.14 12.14 55.04
C GLU A 83 -23.16 11.49 53.64
N LEU A 84 -22.03 11.45 52.92
CA LEU A 84 -21.94 10.76 51.63
C LEU A 84 -21.77 9.24 51.84
N PRO A 85 -22.67 8.38 51.33
CA PRO A 85 -22.52 6.94 51.46
C PRO A 85 -21.23 6.43 50.79
N ARG A 86 -20.61 5.38 51.37
CA ARG A 86 -19.34 4.83 50.85
C ARG A 86 -19.48 4.17 49.47
N ASP A 87 -20.69 3.75 49.09
CA ASP A 87 -21.01 3.18 47.78
C ASP A 87 -20.92 4.20 46.62
N ARG A 88 -20.72 5.48 46.92
CA ARG A 88 -20.52 6.58 45.96
C ARG A 88 -19.08 6.71 45.47
N LEU A 89 -18.17 5.88 45.98
CA LEU A 89 -16.80 5.75 45.46
C LEU A 89 -16.80 4.84 44.21
N LEU A 90 -16.40 5.42 43.07
CA LEU A 90 -16.20 4.74 41.80
C LEU A 90 -14.69 4.56 41.59
N LEU A 91 -14.17 3.38 41.88
CA LEU A 91 -12.74 3.07 41.81
C LEU A 91 -12.47 1.98 40.77
N VAL A 92 -11.47 2.21 39.92
CA VAL A 92 -10.87 1.20 39.02
C VAL A 92 -9.37 1.13 39.26
N PRO A 93 -8.70 -0.01 39.05
CA PRO A 93 -7.26 -0.13 39.30
C PRO A 93 -6.41 0.41 38.13
N GLY A 94 -5.21 0.89 38.47
CA GLY A 94 -4.12 1.18 37.53
C GLY A 94 -2.95 0.20 37.67
N ASN A 95 -1.89 0.38 36.88
CA ASN A 95 -0.75 -0.53 36.90
C ASN A 95 0.08 -0.46 38.20
N HIS A 96 -0.06 0.62 38.99
CA HIS A 96 0.53 0.70 40.34
C HIS A 96 -0.35 0.09 41.43
N ASP A 97 -1.62 -0.20 41.16
CA ASP A 97 -2.51 -0.94 42.08
C ASP A 97 -2.28 -2.46 42.06
N VAL A 98 -1.40 -2.93 41.16
CA VAL A 98 -1.00 -4.32 40.98
C VAL A 98 0.20 -4.69 41.85
N ASP A 99 0.08 -5.74 42.67
CA ASP A 99 1.23 -6.31 43.39
C ASP A 99 2.18 -7.02 42.43
N ARG A 100 3.16 -6.27 41.93
CA ARG A 100 4.17 -6.74 40.96
C ARG A 100 4.97 -7.95 41.48
N LYS A 101 5.05 -8.18 42.81
CA LYS A 101 5.75 -9.35 43.39
C LYS A 101 4.99 -10.66 43.15
N LYS A 102 3.69 -10.59 42.86
CA LYS A 102 2.85 -11.75 42.54
C LYS A 102 2.86 -12.11 41.05
N VAL A 103 3.53 -11.33 40.20
CA VAL A 103 3.71 -11.64 38.77
C VAL A 103 4.77 -12.72 38.57
N GLY A 104 4.34 -13.98 38.69
CA GLY A 104 5.19 -15.17 38.56
C GLY A 104 5.42 -15.63 37.10
N ARG A 105 6.19 -16.72 36.95
CA ARG A 105 6.50 -17.32 35.63
C ARG A 105 5.25 -17.76 34.86
N MET A 106 4.25 -18.33 35.55
CA MET A 106 3.01 -18.80 34.91
C MET A 106 2.20 -17.62 34.35
N ALA A 107 2.03 -16.55 35.13
CA ALA A 107 1.39 -15.32 34.69
C ALA A 107 2.02 -14.77 33.40
N ARG A 108 3.36 -14.66 33.33
CA ARG A 108 4.05 -14.14 32.14
C ARG A 108 3.89 -15.03 30.91
N LEU A 109 3.86 -16.34 31.08
CA LEU A 109 3.63 -17.28 29.98
C LEU A 109 2.20 -17.17 29.44
N SER A 110 1.20 -17.14 30.33
CA SER A 110 -0.21 -16.95 29.95
C SER A 110 -0.42 -15.59 29.26
N GLN A 111 0.18 -14.51 29.76
CA GLN A 111 0.09 -13.19 29.14
C GLN A 111 0.69 -13.16 27.73
N LYS A 112 1.87 -13.76 27.56
CA LYS A 112 2.52 -13.86 26.25
C LYS A 112 1.66 -14.67 25.28
N ASP A 113 1.13 -15.81 25.72
CA ASP A 113 0.26 -16.66 24.88
C ASP A 113 -1.00 -15.92 24.41
N LEU A 114 -1.65 -15.16 25.32
CA LEU A 114 -2.81 -14.34 24.98
C LEU A 114 -2.50 -13.20 23.98
N LEU A 115 -1.33 -12.56 24.12
CA LEU A 115 -0.88 -11.50 23.22
C LEU A 115 -0.46 -12.05 21.83
N ASP A 116 0.28 -13.15 21.80
CA ASP A 116 0.73 -13.80 20.57
C ASP A 116 -0.45 -14.41 19.81
N GLY A 117 -1.44 -14.96 20.54
CA GLY A 117 -2.63 -15.58 19.96
C GLY A 117 -3.64 -14.60 19.33
N LYS A 118 -3.59 -13.30 19.69
CA LYS A 118 -4.41 -12.20 19.12
C LYS A 118 -5.90 -12.54 18.97
N SER A 119 -6.46 -13.27 19.94
CA SER A 119 -7.81 -13.87 19.84
C SER A 119 -8.67 -13.47 21.02
N GLN A 120 -9.75 -12.70 20.75
CA GLN A 120 -10.77 -12.35 21.74
C GLN A 120 -11.44 -13.57 22.37
N LYS A 121 -11.53 -14.67 21.61
CA LYS A 121 -12.09 -15.95 22.12
C LYS A 121 -11.19 -16.57 23.18
N ASN A 122 -9.87 -16.51 22.99
CA ASN A 122 -8.91 -17.06 23.94
C ASN A 122 -8.84 -16.21 25.20
N ILE A 123 -8.85 -14.88 25.06
CA ILE A 123 -8.91 -13.94 26.19
C ILE A 123 -10.19 -14.18 27.01
N ALA A 124 -11.34 -14.29 26.34
CA ALA A 124 -12.60 -14.55 27.02
C ALA A 124 -12.63 -15.92 27.71
N ALA A 125 -12.02 -16.96 27.12
CA ALA A 125 -11.90 -18.28 27.73
C ALA A 125 -11.02 -18.25 28.99
N ALA A 126 -9.85 -17.61 28.92
CA ALA A 126 -8.92 -17.49 30.05
C ALA A 126 -9.51 -16.68 31.22
N LEU A 127 -10.27 -15.62 30.93
CA LEU A 127 -10.95 -14.83 31.97
C LEU A 127 -12.23 -15.51 32.49
N ALA A 128 -12.82 -16.44 31.73
CA ALA A 128 -13.99 -17.21 32.18
C ALA A 128 -13.61 -18.39 33.07
N ASP A 129 -12.43 -18.98 32.87
CA ASP A 129 -11.89 -20.08 33.69
C ASP A 129 -11.39 -19.57 35.06
N ASP A 130 -11.81 -20.23 36.14
CA ASP A 130 -11.51 -19.80 37.51
C ASP A 130 -10.03 -19.95 37.89
N GLU A 131 -9.32 -20.96 37.37
CA GLU A 131 -7.91 -21.20 37.69
C GLU A 131 -7.00 -20.26 36.88
N GLU A 132 -7.26 -20.12 35.57
CA GLU A 132 -6.51 -19.20 34.72
C GLU A 132 -6.75 -17.73 35.11
N ARG A 133 -7.99 -17.36 35.43
CA ARG A 133 -8.31 -16.01 35.90
C ARG A 133 -7.58 -15.69 37.20
N ARG A 134 -7.47 -16.62 38.15
CA ARG A 134 -6.72 -16.40 39.42
C ARG A 134 -5.26 -16.08 39.15
N VAL A 135 -4.60 -16.80 38.23
CA VAL A 135 -3.20 -16.52 37.85
C VAL A 135 -3.01 -15.08 37.33
N LEU A 136 -4.03 -14.54 36.68
CA LEU A 136 -4.01 -13.20 36.09
C LEU A 136 -4.45 -12.11 37.08
N VAL A 137 -5.43 -12.38 37.95
CA VAL A 137 -6.11 -11.37 38.76
C VAL A 137 -5.67 -11.35 40.23
N ASP A 138 -5.10 -12.43 40.79
CA ASP A 138 -4.72 -12.51 42.24
C ASP A 138 -3.72 -11.43 42.69
N ARG A 139 -3.03 -10.81 41.73
CA ARG A 139 -2.17 -9.64 41.95
C ARG A 139 -2.93 -8.39 42.40
N HIS A 140 -4.25 -8.34 42.21
CA HIS A 140 -5.17 -7.31 42.71
C HIS A 140 -5.74 -7.62 44.10
N ALA A 141 -5.30 -8.66 44.80
CA ALA A 141 -5.93 -9.08 46.06
C ALA A 141 -6.00 -7.98 47.12
N ALA A 142 -4.97 -7.12 47.24
CA ALA A 142 -4.97 -6.00 48.18
C ALA A 142 -6.00 -4.92 47.79
N TYR A 143 -6.07 -4.59 46.50
CA TYR A 143 -7.07 -3.69 45.93
C TYR A 143 -8.50 -4.18 46.20
N LEU A 144 -8.80 -5.46 45.92
CA LEU A 144 -10.12 -6.04 46.11
C LEU A 144 -10.51 -6.10 47.59
N LYS A 145 -9.56 -6.42 48.47
CA LYS A 145 -9.77 -6.42 49.93
C LYS A 145 -10.09 -5.02 50.43
N PHE A 146 -9.36 -4.01 49.98
CA PHE A 146 -9.59 -2.61 50.30
C PHE A 146 -10.99 -2.18 49.84
N LEU A 147 -11.32 -2.40 48.56
CA LEU A 147 -12.59 -1.97 47.99
C LEU A 147 -13.78 -2.69 48.64
N SER A 148 -13.66 -3.99 48.92
CA SER A 148 -14.70 -4.73 49.63
C SER A 148 -14.92 -4.20 51.05
N GLY A 149 -13.83 -3.93 51.78
CA GLY A 149 -13.89 -3.39 53.13
C GLY A 149 -14.36 -1.93 53.20
N TRP A 150 -14.17 -1.16 52.12
CA TRP A 150 -14.71 0.20 52.00
C TRP A 150 -16.22 0.19 51.78
N LEU A 151 -16.69 -0.68 50.88
CA LEU A 151 -18.10 -0.75 50.48
C LEU A 151 -18.98 -1.55 51.45
N ASP A 152 -18.37 -2.29 52.39
CA ASP A 152 -19.05 -3.26 53.24
C ASP A 152 -19.83 -4.31 52.41
N ALA A 153 -19.27 -4.67 51.26
CA ALA A 153 -19.83 -5.61 50.30
C ALA A 153 -18.71 -6.35 49.57
N GLU A 154 -18.93 -7.61 49.20
CA GLU A 154 -17.92 -8.41 48.51
C GLU A 154 -17.71 -7.89 47.07
N GLN A 155 -16.45 -7.61 46.71
CA GLN A 155 -16.03 -7.22 45.36
C GLN A 155 -15.09 -8.30 44.79
N PRO A 156 -15.61 -9.29 44.03
CA PRO A 156 -14.83 -10.47 43.64
C PRO A 156 -13.90 -10.24 42.45
N LEU A 157 -14.15 -9.19 41.65
CA LEU A 157 -13.41 -8.88 40.42
C LEU A 157 -13.00 -7.40 40.40
N PRO A 158 -11.89 -7.06 39.73
CA PRO A 158 -11.39 -5.69 39.65
C PRO A 158 -12.19 -4.81 38.67
N TRP A 159 -12.96 -5.41 37.78
CA TRP A 159 -14.00 -4.75 36.97
C TRP A 159 -15.40 -5.02 37.54
N TRP A 160 -16.33 -4.08 37.32
CA TRP A 160 -17.66 -4.12 37.93
C TRP A 160 -18.66 -3.21 37.19
N GLU A 161 -19.96 -3.42 37.44
CA GLU A 161 -21.01 -2.49 37.04
C GLU A 161 -21.94 -2.17 38.21
N ARG A 162 -22.44 -0.93 38.29
CA ARG A 162 -23.41 -0.49 39.30
C ARG A 162 -24.38 0.53 38.72
N SER A 163 -25.66 0.41 39.08
CA SER A 163 -26.68 1.43 38.80
C SER A 163 -27.03 2.15 40.10
N ILE A 164 -26.72 3.44 40.15
CA ILE A 164 -26.77 4.26 41.36
C ILE A 164 -27.90 5.30 41.24
N PRO A 165 -28.95 5.23 42.08
CA PRO A 165 -29.98 6.24 42.11
C PRO A 165 -29.49 7.50 42.86
N ILE A 166 -29.71 8.67 42.26
CA ILE A 166 -29.41 10.00 42.83
C ILE A 166 -30.66 10.88 42.64
N GLY A 167 -31.53 10.89 43.65
CA GLY A 167 -32.87 11.49 43.51
C GLY A 167 -33.71 10.70 42.52
N GLU A 168 -34.24 11.36 41.50
CA GLU A 168 -35.00 10.74 40.40
C GLU A 168 -34.12 10.28 39.23
N THR A 169 -32.82 10.63 39.25
CA THR A 169 -31.87 10.32 38.17
C THR A 169 -31.11 9.04 38.47
N THR A 170 -30.99 8.16 37.49
CA THR A 170 -30.22 6.90 37.59
C THR A 170 -28.91 7.01 36.80
N VAL A 171 -27.78 6.79 37.48
CA VAL A 171 -26.44 6.74 36.87
C VAL A 171 -25.95 5.31 36.83
N HIS A 172 -25.80 4.75 35.63
CA HIS A 172 -25.16 3.46 35.43
C HIS A 172 -23.67 3.64 35.17
N VAL A 173 -22.84 2.88 35.87
CA VAL A 173 -21.38 2.98 35.84
C VAL A 173 -20.76 1.62 35.52
N ALA A 174 -19.89 1.59 34.51
CA ALA A 174 -19.05 0.46 34.15
C ALA A 174 -17.59 0.75 34.56
N GLY A 175 -17.09 0.07 35.60
CA GLY A 175 -15.69 0.11 36.01
C GLY A 175 -14.90 -0.98 35.31
N LEU A 176 -13.86 -0.61 34.54
CA LEU A 176 -13.04 -1.52 33.76
C LEU A 176 -11.63 -1.66 34.34
N ASP A 177 -11.10 -2.88 34.37
CA ASP A 177 -9.71 -3.15 34.73
C ASP A 177 -8.86 -3.23 33.45
N SER A 178 -8.02 -2.22 33.25
CA SER A 178 -7.01 -2.21 32.17
C SER A 178 -5.64 -2.71 32.62
N ALA A 179 -5.45 -2.96 33.91
CA ALA A 179 -4.19 -3.28 34.55
C ALA A 179 -4.00 -4.79 34.86
N TRP A 180 -5.00 -5.66 34.63
CA TRP A 180 -4.84 -7.11 34.88
C TRP A 180 -3.71 -7.78 34.07
N MET A 181 -3.27 -7.16 32.98
CA MET A 181 -2.10 -7.59 32.20
C MET A 181 -0.79 -6.91 32.62
N ALA A 182 -0.84 -5.92 33.52
CA ALA A 182 0.31 -5.10 33.90
C ALA A 182 1.42 -5.91 34.57
N CYS A 183 2.66 -5.61 34.18
CA CYS A 183 3.87 -6.29 34.63
C CYS A 183 4.95 -5.32 35.10
N GLY A 184 4.92 -4.06 34.68
CA GLY A 184 5.94 -3.07 35.00
C GLY A 184 5.73 -1.75 34.26
N ASP A 185 6.82 -1.03 33.97
CA ASP A 185 6.72 0.28 33.33
C ASP A 185 6.72 0.20 31.78
N ASP A 186 6.86 -1.02 31.22
CA ASP A 186 6.86 -1.33 29.77
C ASP A 186 5.53 -1.96 29.30
N ASP A 187 4.43 -1.52 29.90
CA ASP A 187 3.10 -2.10 29.64
C ASP A 187 2.46 -1.55 28.34
N ARG A 188 3.07 -0.57 27.69
CA ARG A 188 2.50 0.11 26.52
C ARG A 188 2.36 -0.84 25.32
N GLY A 189 1.17 -0.92 24.73
CA GLY A 189 0.85 -1.85 23.63
C GLY A 189 0.70 -3.32 24.05
N HIS A 190 0.80 -3.61 25.35
CA HIS A 190 0.81 -4.98 25.89
C HIS A 190 -0.32 -5.25 26.88
N LEU A 191 -1.17 -4.26 27.21
CA LEU A 191 -2.34 -4.46 28.04
C LEU A 191 -3.53 -4.98 27.21
N LEU A 192 -4.47 -5.62 27.88
CA LEU A 192 -5.71 -6.11 27.28
C LEU A 192 -6.87 -5.69 28.18
N LEU A 193 -8.03 -5.48 27.57
CA LEU A 193 -9.32 -5.31 28.23
C LEU A 193 -10.16 -6.58 28.02
N GLY A 194 -10.23 -7.08 26.79
CA GLY A 194 -10.93 -8.30 26.45
C GLY A 194 -12.47 -8.19 26.43
N ARG A 195 -13.09 -8.88 25.47
CA ARG A 195 -14.54 -8.86 25.25
C ARG A 195 -15.39 -9.29 26.46
N LEU A 196 -14.88 -10.17 27.33
CA LEU A 196 -15.64 -10.66 28.48
C LEU A 196 -16.02 -9.52 29.44
N GLN A 197 -15.06 -8.65 29.78
CA GLN A 197 -15.30 -7.51 30.67
C GLN A 197 -16.28 -6.51 30.05
N LEU A 198 -16.13 -6.24 28.75
CA LEU A 198 -17.03 -5.37 27.99
C LEU A 198 -18.46 -5.92 27.99
N ASN A 199 -18.65 -7.22 27.80
CA ASN A 199 -19.97 -7.86 27.86
C ASN A 199 -20.60 -7.79 29.24
N GLN A 200 -19.81 -7.95 30.30
CA GLN A 200 -20.28 -7.92 31.69
C GLN A 200 -20.57 -6.51 32.21
N THR A 201 -20.05 -5.46 31.57
CA THR A 201 -20.14 -4.08 32.06
C THR A 201 -20.67 -3.12 31.00
N VAL A 202 -19.92 -2.87 29.92
CA VAL A 202 -20.24 -1.86 28.89
C VAL A 202 -21.45 -2.24 28.04
N LEU A 203 -21.60 -3.51 27.68
CA LEU A 203 -22.67 -4.02 26.83
C LEU A 203 -23.79 -4.68 27.65
N SER A 204 -23.76 -4.54 28.97
CA SER A 204 -24.79 -5.06 29.85
C SER A 204 -26.12 -4.35 29.64
N GLN A 205 -27.20 -5.13 29.61
CA GLN A 205 -28.57 -4.63 29.51
C GLN A 205 -29.03 -3.90 30.78
N THR A 206 -28.31 -4.03 31.89
CA THR A 206 -28.61 -3.30 33.14
C THR A 206 -28.41 -1.79 33.01
N ALA A 207 -27.69 -1.35 31.97
CA ALA A 207 -27.52 0.04 31.60
C ALA A 207 -28.74 0.63 30.86
N ASP A 208 -29.66 -0.21 30.38
CA ASP A 208 -30.81 0.22 29.60
C ASP A 208 -31.81 0.95 30.50
N GLY A 209 -32.17 2.18 30.11
CA GLY A 209 -33.07 3.04 30.88
C GLY A 209 -32.38 3.94 31.92
N ALA A 210 -31.05 3.87 32.09
CA ALA A 210 -30.32 4.82 32.91
C ALA A 210 -30.24 6.21 32.25
N ASP A 211 -30.39 7.26 33.06
CA ASP A 211 -30.30 8.65 32.61
C ASP A 211 -28.87 9.06 32.24
N TRP A 212 -27.85 8.46 32.88
CA TRP A 212 -26.43 8.65 32.56
C TRP A 212 -25.69 7.32 32.56
N ARG A 213 -24.85 7.09 31.55
CA ARG A 213 -24.03 5.88 31.40
C ARG A 213 -22.55 6.27 31.37
N ILE A 214 -21.80 5.89 32.39
CA ILE A 214 -20.40 6.28 32.59
C ILE A 214 -19.52 5.03 32.50
N ALA A 215 -18.37 5.13 31.86
CA ALA A 215 -17.29 4.13 31.94
C ALA A 215 -16.06 4.73 32.63
N LEU A 216 -15.35 3.92 33.41
CA LEU A 216 -14.07 4.26 34.03
C LEU A 216 -12.99 3.31 33.51
N LEU A 217 -11.84 3.85 33.11
CA LEU A 217 -10.70 3.10 32.57
C LEU A 217 -9.40 3.82 32.93
N HIS A 218 -8.42 3.19 33.57
CA HIS A 218 -7.19 3.89 33.94
C HIS A 218 -6.32 4.26 32.72
N HIS A 219 -5.91 3.28 31.90
CA HIS A 219 -4.87 3.50 30.89
C HIS A 219 -5.36 4.20 29.60
N PRO A 220 -4.49 4.93 28.88
CA PRO A 220 -4.79 5.47 27.56
C PRO A 220 -4.86 4.36 26.50
N TRP A 221 -5.49 4.65 25.36
CA TRP A 221 -5.78 3.64 24.33
C TRP A 221 -4.54 2.94 23.75
N ASP A 222 -3.39 3.61 23.72
CA ASP A 222 -2.13 3.08 23.19
C ASP A 222 -1.39 2.13 24.15
N TYR A 223 -1.88 1.97 25.38
CA TYR A 223 -1.42 0.93 26.28
C TYR A 223 -2.06 -0.43 25.97
N LEU A 224 -3.25 -0.44 25.38
CA LEU A 224 -3.90 -1.67 24.95
C LEU A 224 -3.27 -2.21 23.66
N ALA A 225 -3.19 -3.53 23.52
CA ALA A 225 -2.77 -4.17 22.30
C ALA A 225 -3.74 -3.81 21.15
N GLU A 226 -3.19 -3.52 19.97
CA GLU A 226 -3.95 -2.96 18.83
C GLU A 226 -5.22 -3.76 18.48
N PHE A 227 -5.11 -5.10 18.49
CA PHE A 227 -6.21 -6.00 18.13
C PHE A 227 -7.38 -6.00 19.15
N ASP A 228 -7.13 -5.58 20.39
CA ASP A 228 -8.13 -5.49 21.46
C ASP A 228 -8.63 -4.05 21.63
N CYS A 229 -7.74 -3.07 21.43
CA CYS A 229 -8.03 -1.65 21.56
C CYS A 229 -9.18 -1.18 20.65
N HIS A 230 -9.17 -1.56 19.38
CA HIS A 230 -10.16 -1.08 18.41
C HIS A 230 -11.59 -1.47 18.81
N GLU A 231 -11.79 -2.71 19.23
CA GLU A 231 -13.10 -3.22 19.64
C GLU A 231 -13.55 -2.59 20.96
N ALA A 232 -12.66 -2.54 21.96
CA ALA A 232 -12.94 -1.95 23.26
C ALA A 232 -13.32 -0.48 23.16
N ARG A 233 -12.52 0.31 22.43
CA ARG A 233 -12.77 1.74 22.21
C ARG A 233 -14.10 1.97 21.51
N THR A 234 -14.39 1.19 20.47
CA THR A 234 -15.64 1.29 19.71
C THR A 234 -16.85 0.97 20.59
N ALA A 235 -16.80 -0.13 21.36
CA ALA A 235 -17.89 -0.53 22.25
C ALA A 235 -18.18 0.54 23.31
N ILE A 236 -17.14 1.07 23.96
CA ILE A 236 -17.31 2.11 24.99
C ILE A 236 -17.92 3.39 24.39
N HIS A 237 -17.40 3.86 23.25
CA HIS A 237 -17.88 5.08 22.61
C HIS A 237 -19.32 4.98 22.08
N GLN A 238 -19.78 3.78 21.71
CA GLN A 238 -21.14 3.57 21.21
C GLN A 238 -22.19 3.43 22.34
N HIS A 239 -21.77 2.94 23.50
CA HIS A 239 -22.69 2.53 24.58
C HIS A 239 -22.64 3.41 25.83
N ARG A 240 -21.72 4.37 25.93
CA ARG A 240 -21.53 5.21 27.12
C ARG A 240 -21.60 6.70 26.75
N ASP A 241 -22.13 7.50 27.68
CA ASP A 241 -22.25 8.95 27.56
C ASP A 241 -20.95 9.65 27.99
N LEU A 242 -20.24 9.08 28.96
CA LEU A 242 -19.01 9.62 29.54
C LEU A 242 -17.98 8.49 29.75
N LEU A 243 -16.73 8.72 29.38
CA LEU A 243 -15.57 7.88 29.69
C LEU A 243 -14.59 8.69 30.54
N LEU A 244 -14.29 8.21 31.75
CA LEU A 244 -13.31 8.82 32.66
C LEU A 244 -12.02 8.01 32.66
N ARG A 245 -10.88 8.70 32.51
CA ARG A 245 -9.56 8.07 32.50
C ARG A 245 -8.52 8.70 33.41
N GLY A 246 -7.46 7.91 33.67
CA GLY A 246 -6.27 8.27 34.43
C GLY A 246 -4.99 8.16 33.60
N HIS A 247 -3.84 7.98 34.27
CA HIS A 247 -2.50 7.70 33.70
C HIS A 247 -1.90 8.81 32.80
N LEU A 248 -2.73 9.76 32.38
CA LEU A 248 -2.33 10.89 31.55
C LEU A 248 -1.80 12.01 32.44
N HIS A 249 -0.58 12.44 32.11
CA HIS A 249 0.12 13.48 32.86
C HIS A 249 -0.52 14.88 32.76
N PHE A 250 -1.44 15.09 31.82
CA PHE A 250 -2.19 16.33 31.66
C PHE A 250 -3.69 16.02 31.50
N PRO A 251 -4.58 16.88 32.01
CA PRO A 251 -6.00 16.77 31.74
C PRO A 251 -6.28 16.80 30.24
N GLN A 252 -7.08 15.85 29.75
CA GLN A 252 -7.51 15.78 28.35
C GLN A 252 -9.04 15.75 28.28
N THR A 253 -9.61 16.44 27.30
CA THR A 253 -11.05 16.35 27.00
C THR A 253 -11.24 16.12 25.51
N GLU A 254 -11.93 15.04 25.15
CA GLU A 254 -12.23 14.68 23.77
C GLU A 254 -13.71 14.34 23.63
N ARG A 255 -14.41 15.01 22.70
CA ARG A 255 -15.80 14.69 22.39
C ARG A 255 -15.86 13.73 21.21
N ILE A 256 -16.39 12.54 21.43
CA ILE A 256 -16.53 11.49 20.44
C ILE A 256 -17.96 11.46 19.90
N LEU A 257 -18.08 11.44 18.57
CA LEU A 257 -19.34 11.29 17.85
C LEU A 257 -19.40 9.87 17.25
N PRO A 258 -20.06 8.89 17.89
CA PRO A 258 -20.21 7.55 17.34
C PRO A 258 -21.09 7.55 16.06
N PRO A 259 -21.08 6.45 15.27
CA PRO A 259 -21.84 6.35 14.02
C PRO A 259 -23.36 6.60 14.15
N ASP A 260 -23.91 6.36 15.34
CA ASP A 260 -25.26 6.78 15.72
C ASP A 260 -25.27 8.28 16.05
N ALA A 261 -25.77 9.08 15.11
CA ALA A 261 -25.84 10.53 15.21
C ALA A 261 -26.75 11.06 16.34
N SER A 262 -27.49 10.19 17.04
CA SER A 262 -28.30 10.55 18.20
C SER A 262 -27.54 10.43 19.53
N ARG A 263 -26.30 9.91 19.51
CA ARG A 263 -25.48 9.64 20.69
C ARG A 263 -24.14 10.37 20.60
N ALA A 264 -23.62 10.83 21.73
CA ALA A 264 -22.27 11.38 21.87
C ALA A 264 -21.64 10.81 23.14
N CYS A 265 -20.35 10.52 23.08
CA CYS A 265 -19.56 10.11 24.24
C CYS A 265 -18.52 11.19 24.52
N LEU A 266 -18.42 11.65 25.76
CA LEU A 266 -17.36 12.57 26.20
C LEU A 266 -16.27 11.78 26.92
N GLU A 267 -15.02 11.95 26.51
CA GLU A 267 -13.86 11.34 27.14
C GLU A 267 -13.11 12.41 27.94
N LEU A 268 -12.95 12.16 29.25
CA LEU A 268 -12.28 13.05 30.20
C LEU A 268 -11.15 12.29 30.89
N ALA A 269 -9.94 12.81 30.81
CA ALA A 269 -8.82 12.31 31.59
C ALA A 269 -8.48 13.30 32.71
N ALA A 270 -8.44 12.82 33.96
CA ALA A 270 -7.92 13.60 35.07
C ALA A 270 -6.40 13.69 35.00
N GLY A 271 -5.83 14.77 35.53
CA GLY A 271 -4.37 14.84 35.75
C GLY A 271 -3.98 14.04 37.00
N CYS A 272 -2.67 13.86 37.18
CA CYS A 272 -2.12 13.12 38.32
C CYS A 272 -2.14 13.94 39.64
N VAL A 273 -2.08 13.25 40.79
CA VAL A 273 -2.01 13.83 42.13
C VAL A 273 -0.83 13.20 42.88
N TYR A 274 0.39 13.67 42.59
CA TYR A 274 1.63 13.07 43.06
C TYR A 274 2.72 14.11 43.41
N GLU A 275 3.43 13.90 44.52
CA GLU A 275 4.38 14.84 45.14
C GLU A 275 5.56 15.26 44.24
N ASP A 276 6.10 14.31 43.45
CA ASP A 276 7.29 14.49 42.59
C ASP A 276 6.96 14.45 41.08
N SER A 277 5.74 14.80 40.67
CA SER A 277 5.37 14.76 39.27
C SER A 277 6.14 15.82 38.46
N GLN A 278 6.72 15.43 37.32
CA GLN A 278 7.27 16.36 36.32
C GLN A 278 6.16 17.19 35.63
N TYR A 279 4.89 16.93 35.98
CA TYR A 279 3.69 17.43 35.35
C TYR A 279 2.77 18.10 36.38
N PRO A 280 1.89 19.03 35.97
CA PRO A 280 1.07 19.79 36.90
C PRO A 280 0.02 18.89 37.55
N ASN A 281 0.03 18.83 38.89
CA ASN A 281 -0.99 18.14 39.67
C ASN A 281 -2.36 18.75 39.42
N ALA A 282 -3.37 17.94 39.08
CA ALA A 282 -4.68 18.43 38.67
C ALA A 282 -5.83 17.48 39.01
N PHE A 283 -7.05 18.01 39.14
CA PHE A 283 -8.28 17.23 39.26
C PHE A 283 -9.45 17.95 38.59
N GLN A 284 -10.57 17.24 38.43
CA GLN A 284 -11.76 17.78 37.77
C GLN A 284 -12.99 17.69 38.65
N TRP A 285 -13.85 18.71 38.54
CA TRP A 285 -15.19 18.71 39.12
C TRP A 285 -16.21 18.74 37.99
N ILE A 286 -17.01 17.68 37.87
CA ILE A 286 -17.90 17.44 36.73
C ILE A 286 -19.35 17.60 37.20
N GLU A 287 -20.16 18.32 36.44
CA GLU A 287 -21.59 18.49 36.68
C GLU A 287 -22.39 17.92 35.49
N LEU A 288 -23.20 16.91 35.76
CA LEU A 288 -24.10 16.30 34.79
C LEU A 288 -25.49 16.95 34.94
N GLY A 289 -25.81 17.84 34.00
CA GLY A 289 -27.03 18.64 34.01
C GLY A 289 -28.17 18.07 33.16
N PRO A 290 -29.34 18.72 33.17
CA PRO A 290 -30.46 18.37 32.30
C PRO A 290 -30.10 18.45 30.80
N GLU A 291 -30.89 17.80 29.94
CA GLU A 291 -30.69 17.74 28.48
C GLU A 291 -29.33 17.15 28.04
N LYS A 292 -28.72 16.30 28.87
CA LYS A 292 -27.40 15.69 28.62
C LYS A 292 -26.29 16.73 28.44
N ARG A 293 -26.30 17.81 29.22
CA ARG A 293 -25.20 18.78 29.28
C ARG A 293 -24.20 18.39 30.37
N VAL A 294 -22.93 18.31 30.01
CA VAL A 294 -21.82 18.04 30.95
C VAL A 294 -21.00 19.32 31.12
N ARG A 295 -20.85 19.80 32.34
CA ARG A 295 -19.94 20.91 32.67
C ARG A 295 -18.73 20.35 33.39
N VAL A 296 -17.53 20.80 33.04
CA VAL A 296 -16.27 20.38 33.65
C VAL A 296 -15.54 21.60 34.16
N ASP A 297 -15.25 21.62 35.46
CA ASP A 297 -14.47 22.63 36.14
C ASP A 297 -13.06 22.07 36.43
N PHE A 298 -12.04 22.73 35.91
CA PHE A 298 -10.65 22.26 35.99
C PHE A 298 -9.93 22.87 37.18
N ARG A 299 -9.16 22.07 37.92
CA ARG A 299 -8.37 22.48 39.09
C ARG A 299 -6.95 21.98 38.97
N ALA A 300 -5.99 22.82 39.31
CA ALA A 300 -4.57 22.47 39.25
C ALA A 300 -3.79 23.11 40.40
N LEU A 301 -2.67 22.48 40.76
CA LEU A 301 -1.66 23.03 41.67
C LEU A 301 -0.75 23.98 40.88
N ILE A 302 -0.88 25.29 41.11
CA ILE A 302 -0.08 26.32 40.44
C ILE A 302 0.71 27.08 41.51
N GLN A 303 2.04 27.16 41.34
CA GLN A 303 2.93 27.84 42.29
C GLN A 303 2.80 27.33 43.74
N GLY A 304 2.58 26.02 43.92
CA GLY A 304 2.49 25.39 45.24
C GLY A 304 1.13 25.56 45.95
N ALA A 305 0.10 26.08 45.28
CA ALA A 305 -1.24 26.20 45.83
C ALA A 305 -2.30 25.67 44.84
N TRP A 306 -3.30 24.95 45.37
CA TRP A 306 -4.44 24.49 44.58
C TRP A 306 -5.31 25.68 44.17
N THR A 307 -5.65 25.77 42.89
CA THR A 307 -6.42 26.89 42.33
C THR A 307 -7.24 26.46 41.11
N ILE A 308 -8.00 27.40 40.55
CA ILE A 308 -8.74 27.23 39.31
C ILE A 308 -7.76 27.14 38.13
N ASP A 309 -7.85 26.07 37.34
CA ASP A 309 -7.00 25.90 36.17
C ASP A 309 -7.57 26.65 34.97
N ARG A 310 -6.96 27.80 34.66
CA ARG A 310 -7.29 28.63 33.49
C ARG A 310 -6.40 28.34 32.28
N ASN A 311 -5.50 27.36 32.37
CA ASN A 311 -4.57 27.03 31.30
C ASN A 311 -5.15 25.98 30.33
N GLN A 312 -6.36 25.48 30.59
CA GLN A 312 -7.06 24.58 29.67
C GLN A 312 -7.49 25.32 28.40
N PRO A 313 -7.16 24.81 27.19
CA PRO A 313 -7.51 25.45 25.93
C PRO A 313 -9.01 25.76 25.84
N GLY A 314 -9.36 27.00 25.48
CA GLY A 314 -10.75 27.44 25.33
C GLY A 314 -11.52 27.66 26.65
N CYS A 315 -10.87 27.54 27.81
CA CYS A 315 -11.51 27.60 29.13
C CYS A 315 -10.94 28.74 30.01
N PRO A 316 -11.01 30.02 29.60
CA PRO A 316 -10.40 31.14 30.33
C PRO A 316 -10.96 31.33 31.75
N GLU A 317 -12.20 30.89 31.98
CA GLU A 317 -12.90 30.92 33.26
C GLU A 317 -12.70 29.63 34.10
N GLY A 318 -11.83 28.72 33.65
CA GLY A 318 -11.51 27.46 34.32
C GLY A 318 -12.64 26.42 34.32
N HIS A 319 -13.56 26.54 33.38
CA HIS A 319 -14.62 25.56 33.14
C HIS A 319 -15.05 25.51 31.66
N ALA A 320 -15.62 24.37 31.24
CA ALA A 320 -16.23 24.18 29.92
C ALA A 320 -17.58 23.45 30.01
N ASP A 321 -18.42 23.66 29.00
CA ASP A 321 -19.76 23.07 28.88
C ASP A 321 -19.88 22.27 27.57
N TYR A 322 -20.35 21.02 27.67
CA TYR A 322 -20.44 20.05 26.59
C TYR A 322 -21.89 19.52 26.44
N PRO A 323 -22.63 19.93 25.40
CA PRO A 323 -23.96 19.38 25.13
C PRO A 323 -23.85 18.05 24.39
N LEU A 324 -24.31 16.94 24.98
CA LEU A 324 -24.22 15.59 24.36
C LEU A 324 -25.43 15.21 23.51
N GLN A 325 -26.59 15.86 23.68
CA GLN A 325 -27.70 15.70 22.74
C GLN A 325 -27.38 16.38 21.40
N ILE A 326 -27.37 15.59 20.34
CA ILE A 326 -27.26 16.07 18.96
C ILE A 326 -28.67 16.02 18.38
N LYS A 327 -29.26 17.18 18.05
CA LYS A 327 -30.45 17.20 17.20
C LYS A 327 -30.07 16.57 15.87
N SER A 328 -30.67 15.43 15.54
CA SER A 328 -30.40 14.68 14.33
C SER A 328 -30.91 15.43 13.10
N GLU A 329 -30.18 16.44 12.67
CA GLU A 329 -30.18 16.86 11.29
C GLU A 329 -28.83 16.43 10.73
N ARG A 330 -28.76 15.24 10.14
CA ARG A 330 -27.81 15.07 9.03
C ARG A 330 -28.24 16.11 8.01
N PRO A 331 -27.49 17.19 7.76
CA PRO A 331 -27.93 18.11 6.76
C PRO A 331 -27.74 17.39 5.43
N LYS A 332 -28.85 16.98 4.81
CA LYS A 332 -28.90 16.89 3.35
C LYS A 332 -28.67 18.33 2.89
N ILE A 333 -27.41 18.74 2.75
CA ILE A 333 -27.07 20.04 2.18
C ILE A 333 -27.33 19.91 0.68
N ALA A 334 -28.60 20.12 0.29
CA ALA A 334 -28.86 20.61 -1.04
C ALA A 334 -28.26 22.03 -1.11
N PRO A 335 -27.59 22.41 -2.21
CA PRO A 335 -27.05 23.75 -2.35
C PRO A 335 -28.18 24.77 -2.21
N ALA A 336 -28.14 25.57 -1.15
CA ALA A 336 -29.01 26.74 -1.03
C ALA A 336 -28.62 27.73 -2.14
N GLY A 337 -29.62 28.34 -2.77
CA GLY A 337 -29.42 29.27 -3.88
C GLY A 337 -28.43 30.39 -3.53
N ARG A 338 -27.52 30.67 -4.48
CA ARG A 338 -26.46 31.67 -4.37
C ARG A 338 -27.04 33.04 -3.98
N SER A 339 -26.53 33.65 -2.90
CA SER A 339 -26.70 35.08 -2.66
C SER A 339 -25.80 35.87 -3.61
N VAL A 340 -26.27 37.03 -4.08
CA VAL A 340 -25.59 37.92 -5.03
C VAL A 340 -24.14 38.20 -4.56
N THR A 341 -23.16 37.78 -5.37
CA THR A 341 -21.72 37.76 -5.06
C THR A 341 -21.02 39.08 -5.41
N ALA A 342 -19.94 39.39 -4.67
CA ALA A 342 -18.90 40.30 -5.15
C ALA A 342 -18.26 39.74 -6.43
N ALA A 343 -17.85 40.60 -7.36
CA ALA A 343 -17.19 40.16 -8.60
C ALA A 343 -15.76 39.70 -8.32
N ILE A 344 -15.35 38.58 -8.93
CA ILE A 344 -13.94 38.14 -8.92
C ILE A 344 -13.13 39.15 -9.75
N PRO A 345 -12.06 39.74 -9.20
CA PRO A 345 -11.26 40.73 -9.92
C PRO A 345 -10.63 40.14 -11.20
N PRO A 346 -10.77 40.79 -12.38
CA PRO A 346 -10.15 40.33 -13.62
C PRO A 346 -8.63 40.18 -13.54
N GLU A 347 -7.97 41.05 -12.78
CA GLU A 347 -6.54 41.00 -12.51
C GLU A 347 -6.14 39.72 -11.74
N TYR A 348 -6.99 39.23 -10.83
CA TYR A 348 -6.74 37.98 -10.10
C TYR A 348 -6.88 36.77 -11.02
N VAL A 349 -7.88 36.77 -11.90
CA VAL A 349 -8.04 35.74 -12.94
C VAL A 349 -6.80 35.70 -13.85
N ALA A 350 -6.28 36.87 -14.26
CA ALA A 350 -5.05 36.95 -15.05
C ALA A 350 -3.82 36.45 -14.28
N TRP A 351 -3.73 36.72 -12.97
CA TRP A 351 -2.67 36.21 -12.10
C TRP A 351 -2.70 34.67 -12.01
N LEU A 352 -3.87 34.08 -11.78
CA LEU A 352 -4.06 32.63 -11.72
C LEU A 352 -3.59 31.94 -13.00
N ARG A 353 -3.91 32.51 -14.16
CA ARG A 353 -3.46 31.99 -15.46
C ARG A 353 -1.94 31.98 -15.56
N ARG A 354 -1.28 33.11 -15.24
CA ARG A 354 0.18 33.19 -15.27
C ARG A 354 0.85 32.19 -14.32
N CYS A 355 0.28 31.98 -13.14
CA CYS A 355 0.84 31.08 -12.13
C CYS A 355 0.63 29.59 -12.43
N TYR A 356 -0.51 29.22 -13.01
CA TYR A 356 -0.92 27.82 -13.09
C TYR A 356 -1.01 27.24 -14.50
N GLU A 357 -1.07 28.07 -15.55
CA GLU A 357 -1.06 27.56 -16.93
C GLU A 357 0.32 27.00 -17.30
N GLN A 358 1.43 27.64 -16.95
CA GLN A 358 2.76 27.22 -17.43
C GLN A 358 3.30 25.95 -16.75
N VAL A 359 3.81 25.00 -17.54
CA VAL A 359 4.43 23.75 -17.05
C VAL A 359 5.89 23.68 -17.49
N ASP A 360 6.78 23.40 -16.53
CA ASP A 360 8.17 23.02 -16.82
C ASP A 360 8.23 21.51 -17.14
N LEU A 361 8.62 21.18 -18.36
CA LEU A 361 8.70 19.81 -18.87
C LEU A 361 10.06 19.16 -18.54
N LEU A 362 10.46 19.18 -17.26
CA LEU A 362 11.66 18.47 -16.79
C LEU A 362 12.94 18.79 -17.61
N GLY A 363 13.12 20.05 -18.02
CA GLY A 363 14.29 20.47 -18.81
C GLY A 363 14.21 20.17 -20.31
N ALA A 364 13.07 19.72 -20.84
CA ALA A 364 12.83 19.67 -22.28
C ALA A 364 12.82 21.10 -22.86
N LYS A 365 13.89 21.45 -23.58
CA LYS A 365 14.02 22.77 -24.22
C LYS A 365 13.06 22.88 -25.39
N GLN A 366 11.96 23.60 -25.24
CA GLN A 366 11.26 24.15 -26.41
C GLN A 366 12.06 25.33 -26.96
N GLY A 367 12.17 25.39 -28.29
CA GLY A 367 12.72 26.54 -29.02
C GLY A 367 11.84 27.80 -28.90
N GLY A 368 11.62 28.29 -27.67
CA GLY A 368 10.99 29.59 -27.38
C GLY A 368 9.47 29.61 -27.24
N ARG A 369 8.77 28.46 -27.17
CA ARG A 369 7.33 28.42 -26.82
C ARG A 369 7.15 28.02 -25.35
N SER A 370 6.11 28.53 -24.70
CA SER A 370 5.74 28.17 -23.32
C SER A 370 4.71 27.05 -23.36
N VAL A 371 5.00 25.91 -22.73
CA VAL A 371 4.06 24.80 -22.59
C VAL A 371 3.05 25.12 -21.50
N THR A 372 1.76 24.95 -21.81
CA THR A 372 0.69 25.11 -20.83
C THR A 372 0.12 23.76 -20.38
N LEU A 373 -0.50 23.72 -19.21
CA LEU A 373 -0.94 22.50 -18.54
C LEU A 373 -1.97 21.72 -19.35
N ASP A 374 -2.86 22.40 -20.05
CA ASP A 374 -3.84 21.82 -20.99
C ASP A 374 -3.21 20.98 -22.11
N HIS A 375 -1.96 21.27 -22.47
CA HIS A 375 -1.24 20.52 -23.50
C HIS A 375 -0.76 19.14 -23.03
N VAL A 376 -0.56 18.92 -21.73
CA VAL A 376 0.07 17.71 -21.18
C VAL A 376 -0.74 17.00 -20.10
N TYR A 377 -1.72 17.68 -19.48
CA TYR A 377 -2.60 17.10 -18.46
C TYR A 377 -3.33 15.88 -19.01
N VAL A 378 -3.62 14.89 -18.15
CA VAL A 378 -4.54 13.77 -18.43
C VAL A 378 -5.52 13.63 -17.27
N PRO A 379 -6.78 13.23 -17.52
CA PRO A 379 -7.81 13.12 -16.47
C PRO A 379 -7.34 12.27 -15.28
N ALA A 380 -7.47 12.80 -14.08
CA ALA A 380 -7.28 12.04 -12.84
C ALA A 380 -8.55 11.23 -12.55
N LEU A 381 -8.42 9.96 -12.15
CA LEU A 381 -9.55 9.05 -11.99
C LEU A 381 -9.79 8.69 -10.51
N VAL A 382 -11.04 8.50 -10.14
CA VAL A 382 -11.48 8.02 -8.82
C VAL A 382 -12.65 7.05 -8.95
N ARG A 383 -12.84 6.19 -7.96
CA ARG A 383 -14.06 5.37 -7.89
C ARG A 383 -15.28 6.20 -7.46
N PRO A 384 -16.48 5.93 -8.02
CA PRO A 384 -17.72 6.50 -7.53
C PRO A 384 -18.04 6.00 -6.11
N PRO A 385 -18.84 6.74 -5.33
CA PRO A 385 -19.26 6.30 -4.00
C PRO A 385 -20.11 5.03 -4.07
N ALA A 386 -19.86 4.08 -3.17
CA ALA A 386 -20.63 2.83 -3.09
C ALA A 386 -22.12 3.11 -2.91
N SER A 387 -22.95 2.53 -3.78
CA SER A 387 -24.41 2.58 -3.69
C SER A 387 -24.87 1.91 -2.39
N LYS A 388 -25.77 2.57 -1.64
CA LYS A 388 -26.40 2.01 -0.41
C LYS A 388 -27.42 0.90 -0.69
N ALA A 389 -27.57 0.43 -1.92
CA ALA A 389 -28.61 -0.53 -2.29
C ALA A 389 -28.05 -1.96 -2.42
N ALA A 390 -28.55 -2.83 -1.54
CA ALA A 390 -28.49 -4.30 -1.49
C ALA A 390 -27.13 -4.97 -1.16
N GLU A 391 -27.21 -6.06 -0.39
CA GLU A 391 -26.11 -6.99 -0.14
C GLU A 391 -25.52 -7.47 -1.47
N PRO A 392 -24.18 -7.54 -1.61
CA PRO A 392 -23.55 -7.91 -2.86
C PRO A 392 -23.80 -9.39 -3.20
N ASP A 393 -24.31 -9.62 -4.40
CA ASP A 393 -24.36 -10.92 -5.08
C ASP A 393 -22.92 -11.31 -5.49
N PRO A 394 -22.35 -12.41 -4.95
CA PRO A 394 -20.96 -12.81 -5.24
C PRO A 394 -20.68 -13.04 -6.73
N ASP A 395 -21.71 -13.40 -7.50
CA ASP A 395 -21.59 -13.75 -8.92
C ASP A 395 -21.73 -12.54 -9.86
N LYS A 396 -21.94 -11.32 -9.33
CA LYS A 396 -22.10 -10.06 -10.09
C LYS A 396 -21.24 -8.91 -9.57
N LEU A 397 -19.99 -9.19 -9.21
CA LEU A 397 -18.98 -8.15 -9.00
C LEU A 397 -18.56 -7.52 -10.35
N GLU A 398 -19.46 -6.77 -11.00
CA GLU A 398 -19.03 -5.75 -11.95
C GLU A 398 -18.33 -4.65 -11.13
N GLU A 399 -17.00 -4.64 -11.17
CA GLU A 399 -16.21 -3.53 -10.63
C GLU A 399 -16.74 -2.22 -11.23
N GLN A 400 -17.26 -1.32 -10.38
CA GLN A 400 -17.73 -0.02 -10.83
C GLN A 400 -16.57 0.74 -11.49
N LYS A 401 -16.72 1.06 -12.78
CA LYS A 401 -15.69 1.73 -13.57
C LYS A 401 -15.28 3.08 -12.93
N PRO A 402 -13.99 3.44 -12.92
CA PRO A 402 -13.52 4.75 -12.47
C PRO A 402 -14.13 5.90 -13.28
N ILE A 403 -14.31 7.05 -12.64
CA ILE A 403 -14.80 8.30 -13.25
C ILE A 403 -13.76 9.42 -13.11
N PRO A 404 -13.80 10.46 -13.96
CA PRO A 404 -12.94 11.62 -13.80
C PRO A 404 -13.15 12.34 -12.46
N LEU A 405 -12.06 12.68 -11.77
CA LEU A 405 -12.08 13.36 -10.48
C LEU A 405 -12.74 14.73 -10.57
N LEU A 406 -12.55 15.46 -11.67
CA LEU A 406 -13.19 16.76 -11.87
C LEU A 406 -14.72 16.67 -11.82
N GLN A 407 -15.29 15.57 -12.37
CA GLN A 407 -16.74 15.32 -12.33
C GLN A 407 -17.24 15.17 -10.89
N ARG A 408 -16.50 14.43 -10.05
CA ARG A 408 -16.89 14.24 -8.64
C ARG A 408 -16.68 15.51 -7.82
N LEU A 409 -15.58 16.24 -8.06
CA LEU A 409 -15.29 17.50 -7.38
C LEU A 409 -16.29 18.62 -7.72
N ASP A 410 -16.87 18.61 -8.94
CA ASP A 410 -17.94 19.55 -9.30
C ASP A 410 -19.23 19.27 -8.50
N ALA A 411 -19.41 18.06 -7.99
CA ALA A 411 -20.60 17.68 -7.22
C ALA A 411 -20.44 17.87 -5.70
N GLU A 412 -19.25 17.62 -5.15
CA GLU A 412 -19.02 17.57 -3.71
C GLU A 412 -17.59 17.97 -3.29
N SER A 413 -17.45 18.44 -2.05
CA SER A 413 -16.13 18.71 -1.45
C SER A 413 -15.47 17.39 -1.09
N LEU A 414 -14.16 17.27 -1.31
CA LEU A 414 -13.47 15.97 -1.28
C LEU A 414 -12.17 16.00 -0.47
N TYR A 415 -11.84 14.84 0.11
CA TYR A 415 -10.50 14.49 0.54
C TYR A 415 -9.88 13.48 -0.44
N ILE A 416 -8.69 13.79 -0.97
CA ILE A 416 -7.97 12.99 -1.97
C ILE A 416 -6.70 12.39 -1.37
N PRO A 417 -6.74 11.14 -0.89
CA PRO A 417 -5.54 10.38 -0.56
C PRO A 417 -4.92 9.80 -1.85
N ALA A 418 -3.66 10.09 -2.13
CA ALA A 418 -2.95 9.45 -3.24
C ALA A 418 -1.43 9.37 -3.01
N PRO A 419 -0.71 8.38 -3.57
CA PRO A 419 0.75 8.29 -3.44
C PRO A 419 1.46 9.51 -4.07
N ALA A 420 2.76 9.67 -3.79
CA ALA A 420 3.53 10.72 -4.46
C ALA A 420 3.62 10.45 -5.97
N GLY A 421 3.67 11.53 -6.76
CA GLY A 421 3.75 11.42 -8.21
C GLY A 421 2.42 11.10 -8.92
N ALA A 422 1.36 10.71 -8.18
CA ALA A 422 0.03 10.43 -8.72
C ALA A 422 -0.69 11.64 -9.36
N GLY A 423 -0.12 12.84 -9.28
CA GLY A 423 -0.66 14.03 -9.94
C GLY A 423 -1.59 14.92 -9.10
N LYS A 424 -1.67 14.76 -7.76
CA LYS A 424 -2.51 15.59 -6.86
C LYS A 424 -2.35 17.11 -7.10
N SER A 425 -1.13 17.63 -6.96
CA SER A 425 -0.85 19.06 -7.15
C SER A 425 -1.10 19.52 -8.59
N THR A 426 -0.86 18.66 -9.57
CA THR A 426 -1.16 18.90 -10.98
C THR A 426 -2.67 19.04 -11.20
N PHE A 427 -3.45 18.16 -10.58
CA PHE A 427 -4.91 18.22 -10.60
C PHE A 427 -5.45 19.47 -9.91
N CYS A 428 -4.89 19.88 -8.76
CA CYS A 428 -5.27 21.13 -8.09
C CYS A 428 -5.13 22.34 -9.03
N ARG A 429 -3.99 22.45 -9.73
CA ARG A 429 -3.78 23.50 -10.75
C ARG A 429 -4.78 23.40 -11.89
N TRP A 430 -5.04 22.19 -12.39
CA TRP A 430 -6.00 21.95 -13.45
C TRP A 430 -7.42 22.39 -13.06
N ALA A 431 -7.89 22.01 -11.86
CA ALA A 431 -9.20 22.37 -11.34
C ALA A 431 -9.37 23.89 -11.19
N VAL A 432 -8.32 24.61 -10.74
CA VAL A 432 -8.31 26.08 -10.71
C VAL A 432 -8.52 26.65 -12.11
N LEU A 433 -7.74 26.19 -13.11
CA LEU A 433 -7.86 26.69 -14.48
C LEU A 433 -9.24 26.42 -15.08
N GLN A 434 -9.81 25.24 -14.84
CA GLN A 434 -11.16 24.89 -15.29
C GLN A 434 -12.26 25.73 -14.64
N SER A 435 -12.08 26.15 -13.39
CA SER A 435 -13.05 27.00 -12.67
C SER A 435 -13.11 28.45 -13.20
N ILE A 436 -12.04 28.93 -13.83
CA ILE A 436 -11.93 30.31 -14.38
C ILE A 436 -11.99 30.36 -15.92
N ALA A 437 -12.20 29.22 -16.56
CA ALA A 437 -12.24 29.10 -18.01
C ALA A 437 -13.54 29.69 -18.57
N VAL A 438 -13.43 30.67 -19.47
CA VAL A 438 -14.58 31.25 -20.20
C VAL A 438 -15.05 30.28 -21.29
N HIS A 439 -14.10 29.56 -21.89
CA HIS A 439 -14.31 28.49 -22.87
C HIS A 439 -13.46 27.30 -22.45
N ASP A 440 -13.85 26.10 -22.88
CA ASP A 440 -13.13 24.88 -22.53
C ASP A 440 -11.70 24.95 -23.07
N LEU A 441 -10.73 24.61 -22.22
CA LEU A 441 -9.33 24.56 -22.60
C LEU A 441 -9.17 23.44 -23.63
N ALA A 442 -8.86 23.81 -24.88
CA ALA A 442 -8.73 22.85 -25.95
C ALA A 442 -7.49 21.98 -25.75
N HIS A 443 -7.69 20.67 -25.63
CA HIS A 443 -6.57 19.73 -25.62
C HIS A 443 -6.04 19.53 -27.05
N PRO A 444 -4.71 19.47 -27.24
CA PRO A 444 -4.12 19.20 -28.56
C PRO A 444 -4.49 17.82 -29.09
N VAL A 445 -4.63 16.84 -28.19
CA VAL A 445 -5.09 15.49 -28.47
C VAL A 445 -6.27 15.20 -27.53
N PRO A 446 -7.49 14.93 -28.03
CA PRO A 446 -8.66 14.70 -27.18
C PRO A 446 -8.51 13.40 -26.38
N PRO A 447 -9.07 13.32 -25.16
CA PRO A 447 -9.11 12.07 -24.42
C PRO A 447 -10.07 11.06 -25.08
N PRO A 448 -9.92 9.75 -24.81
CA PRO A 448 -10.96 8.77 -25.13
C PRO A 448 -12.31 9.17 -24.52
N GLU A 449 -13.42 8.88 -25.20
CA GLU A 449 -14.77 9.33 -24.82
C GLU A 449 -15.14 8.94 -23.39
N GLU A 450 -14.74 7.75 -22.96
CA GLU A 450 -14.98 7.21 -21.61
C GLU A 450 -14.25 7.97 -20.48
N PHE A 451 -13.21 8.75 -20.80
CA PHE A 451 -12.44 9.54 -19.84
C PHE A 451 -12.59 11.06 -20.06
N ALA A 452 -13.48 11.49 -20.95
CA ALA A 452 -13.69 12.90 -21.22
C ALA A 452 -14.24 13.63 -19.98
N GLU A 453 -13.60 14.74 -19.61
CA GLU A 453 -14.04 15.57 -18.50
C GLU A 453 -15.17 16.50 -18.93
N SER A 454 -16.27 16.51 -18.17
CA SER A 454 -17.36 17.46 -18.35
C SER A 454 -17.02 18.84 -17.81
N VAL A 455 -17.64 19.88 -18.37
CA VAL A 455 -17.55 21.25 -17.88
C VAL A 455 -18.01 21.35 -16.40
N PRO A 456 -17.19 21.88 -15.48
CA PRO A 456 -17.54 21.95 -14.07
C PRO A 456 -18.44 23.18 -13.80
N VAL A 457 -19.75 23.00 -13.97
CA VAL A 457 -20.75 24.08 -13.90
C VAL A 457 -20.85 24.66 -12.48
N ASN A 458 -20.66 23.84 -11.44
CA ASN A 458 -20.78 24.28 -10.06
C ASN A 458 -19.51 24.98 -9.56
N LEU A 459 -18.34 24.61 -10.09
CA LEU A 459 -17.08 25.29 -9.77
C LEU A 459 -16.97 26.65 -10.46
N ARG A 460 -17.52 26.81 -11.67
CA ARG A 460 -17.47 28.08 -12.41
C ARG A 460 -18.16 29.21 -11.65
N GLY A 461 -17.47 30.36 -11.58
CA GLY A 461 -17.93 31.57 -10.91
C GLY A 461 -17.67 31.61 -9.39
N ARG A 462 -17.01 30.60 -8.83
CA ARG A 462 -16.44 30.65 -7.48
C ARG A 462 -15.06 31.29 -7.51
N LEU A 463 -14.65 31.96 -6.44
CA LEU A 463 -13.28 32.45 -6.25
C LEU A 463 -12.37 31.24 -5.94
N PRO A 464 -11.51 30.79 -6.87
CA PRO A 464 -10.61 29.68 -6.59
C PRO A 464 -9.42 30.17 -5.77
N LEU A 465 -9.04 29.43 -4.75
CA LEU A 465 -7.84 29.69 -3.95
C LEU A 465 -7.09 28.37 -3.74
N LEU A 466 -5.93 28.24 -4.39
CA LEU A 466 -5.01 27.12 -4.17
C LEU A 466 -3.98 27.51 -3.12
N VAL A 467 -3.96 26.74 -2.02
CA VAL A 467 -3.07 26.94 -0.87
C VAL A 467 -2.14 25.74 -0.76
N PRO A 468 -0.87 25.86 -1.20
CA PRO A 468 0.15 24.85 -0.93
C PRO A 468 0.42 24.81 0.57
N LEU A 469 0.01 23.74 1.25
CA LEU A 469 0.06 23.69 2.70
C LEU A 469 1.50 23.76 3.24
N ARG A 470 2.48 23.21 2.49
CA ARG A 470 3.92 23.36 2.77
C ARG A 470 4.41 24.81 2.89
N GLU A 471 3.74 25.75 2.25
CA GLU A 471 4.10 27.18 2.27
C GLU A 471 3.32 27.91 3.36
N LEU A 472 2.03 27.57 3.50
CA LEU A 472 1.17 28.13 4.55
C LEU A 472 1.75 27.86 5.94
N TRP A 473 2.07 26.61 6.25
CA TRP A 473 2.39 26.23 7.63
C TRP A 473 3.67 26.87 8.18
N ARG A 474 4.63 27.15 7.30
CA ARG A 474 5.88 27.86 7.65
C ARG A 474 5.63 29.28 8.14
N ARG A 475 4.50 29.89 7.76
CA ARG A 475 4.09 31.26 8.14
C ARG A 475 2.95 31.28 9.15
N MET A 476 2.43 30.13 9.55
CA MET A 476 1.38 30.03 10.56
C MET A 476 1.91 30.56 11.91
N PRO A 477 1.15 31.43 12.62
CA PRO A 477 1.45 31.82 13.98
C PRO A 477 1.10 30.67 14.91
N CYS A 478 2.07 29.80 15.20
CA CYS A 478 1.85 28.66 16.08
C CYS A 478 2.21 29.08 17.52
N GLY A 479 1.22 29.23 18.40
CA GLY A 479 1.45 29.54 19.81
C GLY A 479 2.20 28.45 20.55
N ARG A 480 2.74 28.78 21.74
CA ARG A 480 3.50 27.84 22.59
C ARG A 480 2.60 26.71 23.08
N GLY A 481 2.81 25.49 22.57
CA GLY A 481 2.02 24.32 22.93
C GLY A 481 0.56 24.35 22.44
N GLU A 482 0.20 25.32 21.61
CA GLU A 482 -1.15 25.45 21.05
C GLU A 482 -1.42 24.30 20.07
N ARG A 483 -2.60 23.68 20.18
CA ARG A 483 -3.03 22.56 19.32
C ARG A 483 -4.43 22.73 18.73
N VAL A 484 -5.14 23.80 19.09
CA VAL A 484 -6.52 24.03 18.68
C VAL A 484 -6.65 25.41 18.05
N TRP A 485 -7.15 25.46 16.82
CA TRP A 485 -7.68 26.67 16.19
C TRP A 485 -9.19 26.55 16.02
N HIS A 486 -9.86 27.71 16.04
CA HIS A 486 -11.22 27.85 15.61
C HIS A 486 -11.27 28.37 14.17
N ARG A 487 -12.46 28.34 13.58
CA ARG A 487 -12.74 28.86 12.23
C ARG A 487 -12.18 30.28 12.04
N ALA A 488 -12.35 31.16 13.03
CA ALA A 488 -11.90 32.54 12.97
C ALA A 488 -10.36 32.66 12.87
N ASP A 489 -9.63 31.76 13.52
CA ASP A 489 -8.16 31.73 13.48
C ASP A 489 -7.68 31.28 12.09
N LEU A 490 -8.28 30.22 11.55
CA LEU A 490 -7.97 29.74 10.20
C LEU A 490 -8.30 30.78 9.12
N GLU A 491 -9.47 31.42 9.21
CA GLU A 491 -9.87 32.51 8.31
C GLU A 491 -8.88 33.68 8.38
N ARG A 492 -8.48 34.10 9.59
CA ARG A 492 -7.48 35.15 9.80
C ARG A 492 -6.12 34.78 9.21
N VAL A 493 -5.68 33.54 9.40
CA VAL A 493 -4.39 33.04 8.90
C VAL A 493 -4.38 33.02 7.37
N LEU A 494 -5.45 32.53 6.73
CA LEU A 494 -5.58 32.54 5.27
C LEU A 494 -5.58 33.97 4.71
N ALA A 495 -6.31 34.90 5.34
CA ALA A 495 -6.31 36.31 4.97
C ALA A 495 -4.91 36.94 5.10
N SER A 496 -4.24 36.72 6.24
CA SER A 496 -2.90 37.26 6.47
C SER A 496 -1.84 36.66 5.55
N TRP A 497 -2.00 35.39 5.15
CA TRP A 497 -1.11 34.72 4.22
C TRP A 497 -1.20 35.34 2.82
N ILE A 498 -2.42 35.69 2.39
CA ILE A 498 -2.66 36.46 1.17
C ILE A 498 -2.02 37.84 1.30
N ASP A 499 -2.33 38.60 2.35
CA ASP A 499 -1.86 39.98 2.49
C ASP A 499 -0.34 40.10 2.65
N ALA A 500 0.34 39.04 3.11
CA ALA A 500 1.80 38.99 3.18
C ALA A 500 2.49 38.91 1.80
N SER A 501 1.79 38.42 0.78
CA SER A 501 2.27 38.36 -0.60
C SER A 501 1.07 38.41 -1.56
N PRO A 502 0.40 39.56 -1.67
CA PRO A 502 -0.93 39.66 -2.26
C PRO A 502 -0.89 39.31 -3.76
N PRO A 503 -1.71 38.35 -4.21
CA PRO A 503 -2.00 38.17 -5.63
C PRO A 503 -2.66 39.41 -6.22
N ASP A 504 -2.49 39.65 -7.52
CA ASP A 504 -3.07 40.83 -8.16
C ASP A 504 -4.59 40.89 -7.93
N GLY A 505 -5.08 41.96 -7.30
CA GLY A 505 -6.50 42.19 -7.02
C GLY A 505 -7.14 41.36 -5.91
N LEU A 506 -6.45 40.38 -5.32
CA LEU A 506 -6.97 39.63 -4.18
C LEU A 506 -6.43 40.19 -2.86
N THR A 507 -7.32 40.49 -1.93
CA THR A 507 -6.99 40.85 -0.55
C THR A 507 -7.59 39.86 0.44
N GLY A 508 -7.05 39.81 1.66
CA GLY A 508 -7.62 39.02 2.75
C GLY A 508 -9.09 39.37 3.01
N ASP A 509 -9.45 40.65 3.03
CA ASP A 509 -10.83 41.10 3.21
C ASP A 509 -11.77 40.60 2.11
N LEU A 510 -11.31 40.61 0.86
CA LEU A 510 -12.08 40.11 -0.27
C LEU A 510 -12.29 38.59 -0.17
N LEU A 511 -11.27 37.83 0.22
CA LEU A 511 -11.40 36.39 0.50
C LEU A 511 -12.50 36.14 1.56
N ILE A 512 -12.43 36.83 2.70
CA ILE A 512 -13.40 36.65 3.79
C ILE A 512 -14.83 37.01 3.35
N ALA A 513 -15.00 38.05 2.53
CA ALA A 513 -16.30 38.39 1.94
C ALA A 513 -16.84 37.24 1.07
N HIS A 514 -16.00 36.66 0.19
CA HIS A 514 -16.38 35.52 -0.64
C HIS A 514 -16.68 34.25 0.17
N MET A 515 -15.92 33.98 1.24
CA MET A 515 -16.13 32.83 2.14
C MET A 515 -17.49 32.93 2.86
N LYS A 516 -17.83 34.12 3.37
CA LYS A 516 -19.14 34.39 4.00
C LYS A 516 -20.29 34.27 3.01
N ALA A 517 -20.08 34.66 1.77
CA ALA A 517 -21.05 34.54 0.68
C ALA A 517 -21.20 33.10 0.12
N GLY A 518 -20.37 32.14 0.57
CA GLY A 518 -20.44 30.76 0.07
C GLY A 518 -19.87 30.55 -1.32
N SER A 519 -19.01 31.46 -1.78
CA SER A 519 -18.57 31.54 -3.18
C SER A 519 -17.09 31.21 -3.37
N VAL A 520 -16.42 30.62 -2.38
CA VAL A 520 -15.03 30.18 -2.50
C VAL A 520 -14.95 28.74 -3.01
N PHE A 521 -13.95 28.49 -3.84
CA PHE A 521 -13.44 27.16 -4.17
C PHE A 521 -12.02 27.03 -3.59
N LEU A 522 -11.90 26.40 -2.44
CA LEU A 522 -10.67 26.30 -1.66
C LEU A 522 -9.97 24.96 -1.95
N LEU A 523 -8.73 25.01 -2.42
CA LEU A 523 -7.90 23.83 -2.65
C LEU A 523 -6.73 23.86 -1.67
N LEU A 524 -6.70 22.91 -0.74
CA LEU A 524 -5.66 22.74 0.26
C LEU A 524 -4.76 21.58 -0.17
N ASP A 525 -3.58 21.89 -0.71
CA ASP A 525 -2.71 20.91 -1.35
C ASP A 525 -1.58 20.45 -0.42
N GLY A 526 -1.53 19.15 -0.12
CA GLY A 526 -0.43 18.51 0.59
C GLY A 526 -0.50 18.60 2.12
N LEU A 527 -1.56 18.08 2.74
CA LEU A 527 -1.67 18.03 4.22
C LEU A 527 -0.52 17.25 4.87
N ASP A 528 -0.02 16.22 4.19
CA ASP A 528 1.13 15.43 4.60
C ASP A 528 2.43 16.25 4.64
N GLU A 529 2.50 17.39 3.94
CA GLU A 529 3.66 18.28 3.92
C GLU A 529 3.66 19.28 5.10
N VAL A 530 2.62 19.24 5.96
CA VAL A 530 2.55 20.02 7.21
C VAL A 530 3.19 19.23 8.34
N ALA A 531 4.20 19.81 9.01
CA ALA A 531 4.88 19.14 10.09
C ALA A 531 3.92 18.76 11.24
N LEU A 532 4.09 17.56 11.81
CA LEU A 532 3.35 17.13 13.00
C LEU A 532 3.74 18.00 14.21
N ALA A 533 5.03 18.27 14.35
CA ALA A 533 5.59 19.20 15.32
C ALA A 533 6.76 19.96 14.69
N ASP A 534 6.97 21.20 15.12
CA ASP A 534 8.09 22.05 14.69
C ASP A 534 8.61 22.85 15.90
N VAL A 535 9.90 23.17 15.94
CA VAL A 535 10.52 23.91 17.05
C VAL A 535 10.96 25.28 16.56
N ARG A 536 10.28 26.34 17.02
CA ARG A 536 10.57 27.74 16.69
C ARG A 536 10.97 28.49 17.95
N ASP A 537 12.10 29.18 17.94
CA ASP A 537 12.59 29.96 19.09
C ASP A 537 12.62 29.19 20.42
N ARG A 538 13.03 27.91 20.39
CA ARG A 538 13.04 26.96 21.53
C ARG A 538 11.65 26.60 22.07
N VAL A 539 10.61 26.79 21.27
CA VAL A 539 9.23 26.44 21.59
C VAL A 539 8.73 25.40 20.58
N THR A 540 8.28 24.25 21.08
CA THR A 540 7.60 23.25 20.26
C THR A 540 6.18 23.72 19.93
N CYS A 541 5.81 23.60 18.66
CA CYS A 541 4.49 23.93 18.15
C CYS A 541 3.95 22.80 17.26
N TYR A 542 2.63 22.75 17.04
CA TYR A 542 1.94 21.63 16.40
C TYR A 542 1.08 22.10 15.21
N PRO A 543 1.71 22.50 14.08
CA PRO A 543 0.99 23.15 12.99
C PRO A 543 -0.06 22.24 12.33
N ARG A 544 0.16 20.92 12.26
CA ARG A 544 -0.85 20.00 11.71
C ARG A 544 -2.10 19.93 12.60
N ASP A 545 -1.95 19.86 13.92
CA ASP A 545 -3.08 19.84 14.87
C ASP A 545 -3.90 21.12 14.80
N LEU A 546 -3.23 22.29 14.74
CA LEU A 546 -3.87 23.59 14.57
C LEU A 546 -4.67 23.66 13.26
N LEU A 547 -4.09 23.20 12.15
CA LEU A 547 -4.77 23.20 10.87
C LEU A 547 -5.99 22.26 10.87
N LEU A 548 -5.86 21.05 11.41
CA LEU A 548 -6.94 20.06 11.45
C LEU A 548 -8.10 20.49 12.34
N SER A 549 -7.81 21.05 13.51
CA SER A 549 -8.84 21.59 14.42
C SER A 549 -9.57 22.80 13.80
N GLY A 550 -8.82 23.73 13.21
CA GLY A 550 -9.41 24.88 12.50
C GLY A 550 -10.28 24.46 11.32
N LEU A 551 -9.84 23.46 10.53
CA LEU A 551 -10.62 22.92 9.42
C LEU A 551 -11.90 22.22 9.90
N ALA A 552 -11.80 21.43 10.96
CA ALA A 552 -12.95 20.73 11.55
C ALA A 552 -14.05 21.71 12.00
N ASP A 553 -13.66 22.84 12.59
CA ASP A 553 -14.58 23.89 13.01
C ASP A 553 -15.13 24.70 11.82
N ALA A 554 -14.31 24.92 10.78
CA ALA A 554 -14.68 25.74 9.63
C ALA A 554 -15.57 25.01 8.61
N LEU A 555 -15.30 23.73 8.33
CA LEU A 555 -15.94 22.96 7.25
C LEU A 555 -17.48 22.93 7.34
N PRO A 556 -18.13 22.64 8.47
CA PRO A 556 -19.59 22.63 8.55
C PRO A 556 -20.22 23.96 8.13
N ALA A 557 -19.62 25.08 8.55
CA ALA A 557 -20.09 26.41 8.21
C ALA A 557 -19.79 26.78 6.75
N TRP A 558 -18.60 26.45 6.25
CA TRP A 558 -18.21 26.72 4.87
C TRP A 558 -19.07 25.95 3.87
N LEU A 559 -19.28 24.65 4.10
CA LEU A 559 -20.12 23.80 3.24
C LEU A 559 -21.59 24.24 3.27
N LYS A 560 -22.11 24.61 4.45
CA LYS A 560 -23.48 25.14 4.59
C LYS A 560 -23.68 26.47 3.88
N ALA A 561 -22.67 27.35 3.91
CA ALA A 561 -22.70 28.60 3.16
C ALA A 561 -22.65 28.35 1.63
N GLY A 562 -22.10 27.21 1.22
CA GLY A 562 -22.03 26.76 -0.15
C GLY A 562 -20.62 26.74 -0.73
N ASN A 563 -19.56 27.01 0.05
CA ASN A 563 -18.17 26.94 -0.42
C ASN A 563 -17.77 25.51 -0.81
N GLN A 564 -16.87 25.38 -1.79
CA GLN A 564 -16.32 24.10 -2.23
C GLN A 564 -14.92 23.92 -1.68
N VAL A 565 -14.59 22.73 -1.16
CA VAL A 565 -13.27 22.43 -0.58
C VAL A 565 -12.69 21.15 -1.18
N LEU A 566 -11.43 21.21 -1.59
CA LEU A 566 -10.61 20.06 -1.94
C LEU A 566 -9.43 19.99 -0.97
N LEU A 567 -9.27 18.88 -0.25
CA LEU A 567 -8.11 18.62 0.59
C LEU A 567 -7.32 17.45 -0.01
N THR A 568 -6.06 17.67 -0.35
CA THR A 568 -5.21 16.59 -0.87
C THR A 568 -4.20 16.14 0.17
N SER A 569 -3.90 14.85 0.16
CA SER A 569 -2.79 14.33 0.95
C SER A 569 -2.28 13.00 0.40
N ARG A 570 -1.17 12.53 0.93
CA ARG A 570 -0.83 11.12 0.88
C ARG A 570 -1.78 10.31 1.79
N PRO A 571 -1.96 9.00 1.56
CA PRO A 571 -2.95 8.18 2.28
C PRO A 571 -2.82 8.19 3.81
N TYR A 572 -1.69 8.63 4.35
CA TYR A 572 -1.38 8.69 5.79
C TYR A 572 -1.24 10.13 6.31
N GLY A 573 -1.50 11.15 5.51
CA GLY A 573 -1.46 12.52 6.01
C GLY A 573 -2.66 12.90 6.87
N LEU A 574 -3.71 12.06 6.85
CA LEU A 574 -4.88 12.15 7.71
C LEU A 574 -5.21 10.74 8.21
N ASP A 575 -5.28 10.56 9.53
CA ASP A 575 -5.69 9.32 10.17
C ASP A 575 -7.23 9.19 10.21
N ASP A 576 -7.74 8.04 10.65
CA ASP A 576 -9.19 7.80 10.72
C ASP A 576 -9.91 8.79 11.64
N ALA A 577 -9.24 9.20 12.73
CA ALA A 577 -9.76 10.21 13.64
C ALA A 577 -9.89 11.58 12.94
N GLY A 578 -8.88 12.00 12.19
CA GLY A 578 -8.89 13.20 11.38
C GLY A 578 -9.92 13.15 10.25
N LEU A 579 -10.05 12.02 9.56
CA LEU A 579 -11.06 11.78 8.52
C LEU A 579 -12.47 11.95 9.06
N HIS A 580 -12.76 11.31 10.19
CA HIS A 580 -14.05 11.42 10.86
C HIS A 580 -14.30 12.86 11.34
N ARG A 581 -13.26 13.51 11.87
CA ARG A 581 -13.33 14.89 12.36
C ARG A 581 -13.62 15.91 11.26
N LEU A 582 -13.06 15.74 10.06
CA LEU A 582 -13.27 16.64 8.93
C LEU A 582 -14.58 16.35 8.18
N GLY A 583 -15.06 15.10 8.17
CA GLY A 583 -16.32 14.72 7.53
C GLY A 583 -16.34 14.87 6.01
N LEU A 584 -15.17 14.94 5.36
CA LEU A 584 -15.05 15.00 3.89
C LEU A 584 -15.13 13.59 3.28
N PRO A 585 -15.94 13.37 2.23
CA PRO A 585 -15.90 12.13 1.44
C PRO A 585 -14.51 11.86 0.88
N GLN A 586 -14.06 10.60 1.00
CA GLN A 586 -12.78 10.17 0.42
C GLN A 586 -12.95 9.84 -1.07
N ALA A 587 -11.97 10.26 -1.88
CA ALA A 587 -11.86 9.86 -3.28
C ALA A 587 -10.39 9.56 -3.61
N PRO A 588 -9.88 8.36 -3.28
CA PRO A 588 -8.51 7.97 -3.59
C PRO A 588 -8.26 8.01 -5.11
N LEU A 589 -7.09 8.50 -5.53
CA LEU A 589 -6.72 8.48 -6.96
C LEU A 589 -6.38 7.06 -7.41
N GLU A 590 -6.91 6.68 -8.56
CA GLU A 590 -6.57 5.43 -9.26
C GLU A 590 -5.21 5.54 -9.98
N ALA A 591 -4.59 4.38 -10.21
CA ALA A 591 -3.41 4.27 -11.08
C ALA A 591 -3.76 4.68 -12.52
N LEU A 592 -2.79 5.20 -13.28
CA LEU A 592 -3.03 5.66 -14.64
C LEU A 592 -3.24 4.45 -15.58
N PRO A 593 -4.45 4.22 -16.13
CA PRO A 593 -4.72 3.08 -16.99
C PRO A 593 -4.04 3.26 -18.35
N SER A 594 -3.79 2.15 -19.07
CA SER A 594 -3.10 2.14 -20.36
C SER A 594 -3.61 3.17 -21.38
N PRO A 595 -4.93 3.38 -21.58
CA PRO A 595 -5.41 4.41 -22.51
C PRO A 595 -5.00 5.83 -22.12
N LEU A 596 -4.92 6.14 -20.82
CA LEU A 596 -4.48 7.46 -20.34
C LEU A 596 -2.95 7.61 -20.33
N GLN A 597 -2.21 6.50 -20.21
CA GLN A 597 -0.75 6.49 -20.46
C GLN A 597 -0.46 6.86 -21.92
N ASP A 598 -1.17 6.24 -22.87
CA ASP A 598 -1.02 6.51 -24.31
C ASP A 598 -1.39 7.96 -24.63
N LEU A 599 -2.49 8.45 -24.05
CA LEU A 599 -2.91 9.84 -24.16
C LEU A 599 -1.84 10.80 -23.63
N PHE A 600 -1.22 10.49 -22.48
CA PHE A 600 -0.16 11.31 -21.90
C PHE A 600 1.04 11.39 -22.85
N VAL A 601 1.50 10.25 -23.38
CA VAL A 601 2.61 10.19 -24.33
C VAL A 601 2.29 10.98 -25.61
N ALA A 602 1.09 10.82 -26.15
CA ALA A 602 0.64 11.54 -27.34
C ALA A 602 0.60 13.06 -27.13
N ARG A 603 0.03 13.50 -26.01
CA ARG A 603 -0.02 14.91 -25.60
C ARG A 603 1.37 15.49 -25.41
N TRP A 604 2.25 14.79 -24.71
CA TRP A 604 3.64 15.19 -24.48
C TRP A 604 4.40 15.45 -25.79
N PHE A 605 4.42 14.47 -26.70
CA PHE A 605 5.19 14.60 -27.94
C PHE A 605 4.55 15.52 -28.96
N HIS A 606 3.22 15.61 -29.00
CA HIS A 606 2.54 16.65 -29.77
C HIS A 606 2.99 18.04 -29.32
N THR A 607 3.04 18.26 -28.00
CA THR A 607 3.46 19.54 -27.41
C THR A 607 4.90 19.89 -27.78
N LEU A 608 5.79 18.91 -27.83
CA LEU A 608 7.18 19.11 -28.25
C LEU A 608 7.35 19.26 -29.78
N GLY A 609 6.27 19.15 -30.56
CA GLY A 609 6.31 19.18 -32.02
C GLY A 609 6.95 17.93 -32.64
N LYS A 610 6.91 16.80 -31.94
CA LYS A 610 7.51 15.51 -32.31
C LYS A 610 6.49 14.35 -32.31
N PRO A 611 5.27 14.50 -32.87
CA PRO A 611 4.21 13.49 -32.76
C PRO A 611 4.62 12.11 -33.29
N GLU A 612 5.58 12.05 -34.21
CA GLU A 612 6.15 10.81 -34.75
C GLU A 612 6.75 9.89 -33.67
N LYS A 613 7.23 10.45 -32.56
CA LYS A 613 7.79 9.68 -31.43
C LYS A 613 6.74 8.93 -30.59
N THR A 614 5.47 9.27 -30.75
CA THR A 614 4.37 8.74 -29.92
C THR A 614 4.21 7.24 -30.10
N VAL A 615 4.07 6.78 -31.35
CA VAL A 615 3.80 5.38 -31.69
C VAL A 615 4.98 4.51 -31.24
N ASP A 616 6.20 4.98 -31.49
CA ASP A 616 7.43 4.25 -31.15
C ASP A 616 7.61 4.11 -29.63
N LEU A 617 7.38 5.16 -28.84
CA LEU A 617 7.49 5.06 -27.37
C LEU A 617 6.37 4.18 -26.78
N ILE A 618 5.13 4.29 -27.26
CA ILE A 618 4.03 3.43 -26.80
C ILE A 618 4.39 1.97 -27.09
N ALA A 619 4.82 1.64 -28.31
CA ALA A 619 5.26 0.30 -28.66
C ALA A 619 6.43 -0.18 -27.77
N THR A 620 7.39 0.71 -27.48
CA THR A 620 8.52 0.42 -26.57
C THR A 620 8.05 0.12 -25.15
N ILE A 621 7.10 0.89 -24.61
CA ILE A 621 6.53 0.67 -23.28
C ILE A 621 5.76 -0.65 -23.22
N ARG A 622 4.94 -0.95 -24.24
CA ARG A 622 4.14 -2.18 -24.30
C ARG A 622 4.99 -3.44 -24.52
N GLY A 623 6.15 -3.31 -25.17
CA GLY A 623 7.10 -4.40 -25.38
C GLY A 623 8.07 -4.64 -24.23
N ARG A 624 7.95 -3.90 -23.11
CA ARG A 624 8.88 -3.95 -21.96
C ARG A 624 8.13 -4.12 -20.65
N ASP A 625 8.09 -5.35 -20.15
CA ASP A 625 7.43 -5.68 -18.88
C ASP A 625 8.03 -4.93 -17.67
N ASP A 626 9.32 -4.55 -17.74
CA ASP A 626 10.00 -3.79 -16.68
C ASP A 626 9.52 -2.34 -16.54
N LEU A 627 8.76 -1.83 -17.52
CA LEU A 627 8.21 -0.47 -17.54
C LEU A 627 6.76 -0.39 -17.04
N GLY A 628 5.98 -1.46 -17.11
CA GLY A 628 4.54 -1.46 -16.79
C GLY A 628 4.20 -0.81 -15.44
N PRO A 629 4.73 -1.32 -14.32
CA PRO A 629 4.48 -0.75 -12.99
C PRO A 629 5.00 0.69 -12.82
N LEU A 630 5.97 1.11 -13.64
CA LEU A 630 6.52 2.47 -13.58
C LEU A 630 5.59 3.47 -14.27
N VAL A 631 4.97 3.10 -15.39
CA VAL A 631 4.17 4.04 -16.22
C VAL A 631 2.77 4.31 -15.67
N GLU A 632 2.31 3.52 -14.68
CA GLU A 632 1.09 3.79 -13.91
C GLU A 632 1.18 5.08 -13.07
N ASN A 633 2.40 5.51 -12.75
CA ASN A 633 2.65 6.78 -12.07
C ASN A 633 2.99 7.89 -13.08
N PRO A 634 2.21 8.98 -13.13
CA PRO A 634 2.47 10.09 -14.06
C PRO A 634 3.89 10.68 -13.95
N MET A 635 4.48 10.77 -12.76
CA MET A 635 5.84 11.30 -12.59
C MET A 635 6.89 10.42 -13.28
N LEU A 636 6.80 9.10 -13.12
CA LEU A 636 7.73 8.15 -13.71
C LEU A 636 7.52 8.04 -15.22
N LEU A 637 6.26 8.07 -15.69
CA LEU A 637 5.96 8.17 -17.12
C LEU A 637 6.56 9.45 -17.73
N THR A 638 6.52 10.57 -17.01
CA THR A 638 7.16 11.82 -17.45
C THR A 638 8.68 11.63 -17.55
N ALA A 639 9.32 10.99 -16.57
CA ALA A 639 10.75 10.71 -16.61
C ALA A 639 11.14 9.82 -17.82
N ILE A 640 10.31 8.83 -18.15
CA ILE A 640 10.47 7.98 -19.34
C ILE A 640 10.35 8.81 -20.63
N CYS A 641 9.36 9.70 -20.72
CA CYS A 641 9.18 10.56 -21.90
C CYS A 641 10.38 11.50 -22.12
N VAL A 642 10.94 12.08 -21.04
CA VAL A 642 12.13 12.93 -21.12
C VAL A 642 13.37 12.15 -21.54
N LEU A 643 13.57 10.96 -20.94
CA LEU A 643 14.70 10.10 -21.27
C LEU A 643 14.67 9.70 -22.75
N TYR A 644 13.49 9.32 -23.23
CA TYR A 644 13.28 9.00 -24.64
C TYR A 644 13.47 10.22 -25.55
N ASP A 645 13.03 11.41 -25.14
CA ASP A 645 13.21 12.60 -25.98
C ASP A 645 14.69 12.98 -26.17
N ASN A 646 15.49 12.89 -25.11
CA ASN A 646 16.91 13.22 -25.11
C ASN A 646 17.77 12.17 -25.85
N GLY A 647 17.44 10.88 -25.73
CA GLY A 647 18.24 9.78 -26.27
C GLY A 647 17.73 9.17 -27.58
N GLY A 648 16.48 9.44 -27.97
CA GLY A 648 15.80 8.81 -29.12
C GLY A 648 15.40 7.35 -28.89
N GLN A 649 16.00 6.67 -27.91
CA GLN A 649 15.67 5.32 -27.46
C GLN A 649 15.82 5.22 -25.94
N LEU A 650 14.98 4.42 -25.28
CA LEU A 650 15.20 4.08 -23.87
C LEU A 650 16.37 3.11 -23.78
N PRO A 651 17.24 3.20 -22.75
CA PRO A 651 18.27 2.19 -22.53
C PRO A 651 17.65 0.79 -22.46
N GLU A 652 18.04 -0.11 -23.38
CA GLU A 652 17.65 -1.53 -23.31
C GLU A 652 18.20 -2.19 -22.04
N ASP A 653 19.32 -1.66 -21.55
CA ASP A 653 19.93 -2.07 -20.30
C ASP A 653 19.11 -1.55 -19.11
N ARG A 654 18.46 -2.49 -18.41
CA ARG A 654 17.66 -2.21 -17.21
C ARG A 654 18.45 -1.42 -16.16
N TYR A 655 19.75 -1.69 -15.97
CA TYR A 655 20.56 -0.94 -15.00
C TYR A 655 20.75 0.53 -15.42
N GLN A 656 21.06 0.78 -16.69
CA GLN A 656 21.21 2.15 -17.20
C GLN A 656 19.88 2.90 -17.19
N LEU A 657 18.78 2.23 -17.53
CA LEU A 657 17.44 2.81 -17.47
C LEU A 657 17.14 3.33 -16.06
N TYR A 658 17.28 2.49 -15.04
CA TYR A 658 16.98 2.87 -13.65
C TYR A 658 17.90 3.99 -13.15
N LYS A 659 19.18 3.94 -13.53
CA LYS A 659 20.15 4.99 -13.21
C LYS A 659 19.75 6.34 -13.79
N GLU A 660 19.32 6.38 -15.04
CA GLU A 660 18.88 7.62 -15.69
C GLU A 660 17.52 8.10 -15.18
N ILE A 661 16.60 7.19 -14.82
CA ILE A 661 15.33 7.55 -14.17
C ILE A 661 15.59 8.21 -12.80
N VAL A 662 16.38 7.59 -11.93
CA VAL A 662 16.70 8.14 -10.60
C VAL A 662 17.34 9.52 -10.73
N ARG A 663 18.32 9.67 -11.63
CA ARG A 663 18.96 10.96 -11.92
C ARG A 663 17.97 12.00 -12.41
N GLY A 664 17.10 11.64 -13.35
CA GLY A 664 16.08 12.54 -13.90
C GLY A 664 15.08 13.00 -12.83
N VAL A 665 14.59 12.08 -11.99
CA VAL A 665 13.68 12.39 -10.87
C VAL A 665 14.35 13.34 -9.88
N LEU A 666 15.57 13.03 -9.42
CA LEU A 666 16.29 13.86 -8.45
C LEU A 666 16.68 15.22 -9.04
N HIS A 667 17.04 15.29 -10.33
CA HIS A 667 17.36 16.55 -11.01
C HIS A 667 16.21 17.56 -10.90
N ASN A 668 14.98 17.08 -11.08
CA ASN A 668 13.78 17.91 -11.01
C ASN A 668 13.35 18.25 -9.58
N ARG A 669 13.41 17.28 -8.66
CA ARG A 669 13.00 17.49 -7.26
C ARG A 669 13.93 18.43 -6.49
N TYR A 670 15.18 18.52 -6.94
CA TYR A 670 16.21 19.40 -6.38
C TYR A 670 16.71 20.36 -7.48
N PRO A 671 15.92 21.40 -7.84
CA PRO A 671 16.32 22.40 -8.83
C PRO A 671 17.37 23.32 -8.20
N GLY A 672 18.60 23.32 -8.75
CA GLY A 672 19.75 24.03 -8.19
C GLY A 672 21.04 23.20 -8.20
N ASP A 673 22.11 23.80 -7.70
CA ASP A 673 23.51 23.30 -7.73
C ASP A 673 23.64 21.78 -7.53
N ALA A 674 24.47 21.14 -8.37
CA ALA A 674 24.71 19.70 -8.37
C ALA A 674 25.20 19.19 -7.00
N SER A 675 25.79 20.07 -6.20
CA SER A 675 26.23 19.81 -4.82
C SER A 675 25.13 19.29 -3.87
N GLN A 676 23.84 19.49 -4.17
CA GLN A 676 22.74 18.99 -3.32
C GLN A 676 22.19 17.61 -3.74
N ARG A 677 22.33 17.23 -5.02
CA ARG A 677 21.69 16.02 -5.58
C ARG A 677 22.43 14.76 -5.21
N ASP A 678 23.76 14.78 -5.35
CA ASP A 678 24.62 13.63 -5.05
C ASP A 678 24.45 13.15 -3.59
N PRO A 679 24.45 14.02 -2.55
CA PRO A 679 24.20 13.59 -1.18
C PRO A 679 22.84 12.91 -0.98
N VAL A 680 21.77 13.40 -1.63
CA VAL A 680 20.44 12.80 -1.54
C VAL A 680 20.43 11.39 -2.13
N GLU A 681 21.00 11.22 -3.33
CA GLU A 681 21.15 9.90 -3.94
C GLU A 681 21.92 8.95 -3.01
N ARG A 682 23.03 9.41 -2.39
CA ARG A 682 23.82 8.57 -1.48
C ARG A 682 23.09 8.19 -0.19
N ARG A 683 22.24 9.08 0.33
CA ARG A 683 21.40 8.77 1.50
C ARG A 683 20.31 7.75 1.15
N LEU A 684 19.68 7.87 -0.03
CA LEU A 684 18.74 6.87 -0.53
C LEU A 684 19.40 5.51 -0.72
N GLU A 685 20.60 5.47 -1.30
CA GLU A 685 21.45 4.27 -1.40
C GLU A 685 21.71 3.62 -0.03
N ALA A 686 22.03 4.44 0.99
CA ALA A 686 22.28 3.96 2.34
C ALA A 686 21.03 3.36 3.00
N VAL A 687 19.87 4.01 2.85
CA VAL A 687 18.59 3.50 3.36
C VAL A 687 18.21 2.21 2.65
N ALA A 688 18.32 2.17 1.32
CA ALA A 688 18.02 0.97 0.53
C ALA A 688 18.87 -0.24 0.94
N LEU A 689 20.17 -0.04 1.19
CA LEU A 689 21.05 -1.10 1.68
C LEU A 689 20.71 -1.51 3.13
N GLY A 690 20.36 -0.55 3.99
CA GLY A 690 19.89 -0.83 5.35
C GLY A 690 18.62 -1.68 5.36
N MET A 691 17.67 -1.42 4.46
CA MET A 691 16.48 -2.26 4.29
C MET A 691 16.82 -3.69 3.84
N HIS A 692 17.93 -3.90 3.13
CA HIS A 692 18.39 -5.24 2.72
C HIS A 692 19.12 -6.01 3.83
N LEU A 693 20.02 -5.34 4.54
CA LEU A 693 20.94 -5.98 5.48
C LEU A 693 20.47 -5.91 6.94
N GLY A 694 19.52 -5.01 7.25
CA GLY A 694 19.21 -4.64 8.62
C GLY A 694 20.35 -3.81 9.26
N ASP A 695 20.38 -3.79 10.59
CA ASP A 695 21.46 -3.22 11.37
C ASP A 695 22.15 -4.30 12.23
N GLY A 696 23.15 -3.90 13.02
CA GLY A 696 23.89 -4.85 13.86
C GLY A 696 23.06 -5.49 14.98
N GLU A 697 21.92 -4.90 15.35
CA GLU A 697 21.03 -5.39 16.41
C GLU A 697 19.93 -6.29 15.83
N ALA A 698 19.54 -6.06 14.57
CA ALA A 698 18.55 -6.83 13.82
C ALA A 698 19.03 -7.11 12.38
N PRO A 699 20.00 -8.02 12.19
CA PRO A 699 20.50 -8.38 10.86
C PRO A 699 19.41 -9.09 10.04
N ARG A 700 19.39 -8.85 8.73
CA ARG A 700 18.41 -9.39 7.79
C ARG A 700 19.05 -10.25 6.71
N THR A 701 18.39 -11.37 6.44
CA THR A 701 18.67 -12.23 5.28
C THR A 701 17.82 -11.83 4.09
N THR A 702 16.54 -11.52 4.32
CA THR A 702 15.58 -11.08 3.30
C THR A 702 15.35 -9.57 3.38
N PRO A 703 15.37 -8.83 2.24
CA PRO A 703 15.11 -7.40 2.24
C PRO A 703 13.72 -7.05 2.77
N ALA A 704 13.64 -6.04 3.65
CA ALA A 704 12.37 -5.49 4.08
C ALA A 704 11.82 -4.55 3.02
N ALA A 705 10.53 -4.67 2.67
CA ALA A 705 9.87 -3.72 1.77
C ALA A 705 9.44 -2.42 2.49
N GLU A 706 9.29 -2.47 3.82
CA GLU A 706 8.84 -1.35 4.65
C GLU A 706 9.51 -1.40 6.04
N VAL A 707 9.98 -0.25 6.56
CA VAL A 707 10.81 -0.15 7.78
C VAL A 707 10.42 1.06 8.65
N GLY A 708 10.77 1.07 9.93
CA GLY A 708 10.46 2.20 10.82
C GLY A 708 11.35 3.42 10.56
N TRP A 709 10.86 4.63 10.86
CA TRP A 709 11.62 5.88 10.76
C TRP A 709 12.86 5.87 11.63
N ILE A 710 12.80 5.23 12.80
CA ILE A 710 13.96 5.06 13.70
C ILE A 710 15.08 4.25 13.01
N GLU A 711 14.75 3.23 12.23
CA GLU A 711 15.75 2.48 11.46
C GLU A 711 16.38 3.35 10.37
N VAL A 712 15.55 4.11 9.65
CA VAL A 712 16.03 5.06 8.62
C VAL A 712 17.00 6.06 9.23
N GLU A 713 16.68 6.65 10.38
CA GLU A 713 17.55 7.59 11.08
C GLU A 713 18.86 6.96 11.52
N ARG A 714 18.83 5.74 12.07
CA ARG A 714 20.05 5.01 12.45
C ARG A 714 20.97 4.77 11.25
N TRP A 715 20.43 4.41 10.09
CA TRP A 715 21.24 4.24 8.87
C TRP A 715 21.76 5.56 8.32
N LEU A 716 20.98 6.64 8.38
CA LEU A 716 21.43 7.98 7.98
C LEU A 716 22.53 8.51 8.91
N ALA A 717 22.43 8.27 10.22
CA ALA A 717 23.46 8.63 11.19
C ALA A 717 24.77 7.89 10.90
N ARG A 718 24.71 6.57 10.74
CA ARG A 718 25.87 5.74 10.36
C ARG A 718 26.46 6.17 9.01
N PHE A 719 25.62 6.52 8.04
CA PHE A 719 26.07 7.03 6.75
C PHE A 719 26.82 8.37 6.91
N ALA A 720 26.31 9.29 7.74
CA ALA A 720 26.93 10.56 8.01
C ALA A 720 28.30 10.43 8.69
N GLU A 721 28.43 9.52 9.66
CA GLU A 721 29.70 9.20 10.33
C GLU A 721 30.77 8.73 9.35
N LEU A 722 30.38 7.90 8.37
CA LEU A 722 31.28 7.37 7.35
C LEU A 722 31.61 8.39 6.25
N ASN A 723 30.86 9.50 6.13
CA ASN A 723 30.99 10.47 5.04
C ASN A 723 31.03 11.94 5.55
N PRO A 724 31.92 12.29 6.50
CA PRO A 724 31.89 13.59 7.17
C PRO A 724 32.12 14.77 6.23
N ALA A 725 32.84 14.60 5.12
CA ALA A 725 33.13 15.67 4.17
C ALA A 725 31.87 16.19 3.45
N THR A 726 30.88 15.32 3.21
CA THR A 726 29.62 15.66 2.50
C THR A 726 28.44 15.80 3.46
N GLU A 727 28.57 15.28 4.69
CA GLU A 727 27.48 15.20 5.67
C GLU A 727 27.71 16.07 6.92
N SER A 728 28.81 16.84 6.98
CA SER A 728 29.09 17.79 8.05
C SER A 728 28.19 19.03 7.96
N GLY A 729 27.33 19.22 8.95
CA GLY A 729 26.38 20.34 9.02
C GLY A 729 25.49 20.28 10.26
N GLN A 730 24.86 21.40 10.61
CA GLN A 730 23.96 21.55 11.78
C GLN A 730 22.56 20.92 11.59
N THR A 731 22.28 20.31 10.43
CA THR A 731 20.98 19.72 10.11
C THR A 731 20.79 18.38 10.82
N ALA A 732 19.69 18.24 11.57
CA ALA A 732 19.41 17.04 12.34
C ALA A 732 19.14 15.84 11.41
N ILE A 733 19.37 14.62 11.90
CA ILE A 733 19.11 13.39 11.13
C ILE A 733 17.61 13.27 10.77
N ALA A 734 16.73 13.70 11.67
CA ALA A 734 15.30 13.79 11.42
C ALA A 734 14.97 14.68 10.21
N ASP A 735 15.62 15.83 10.06
CA ASP A 735 15.41 16.73 8.91
C ASP A 735 15.85 16.06 7.59
N ARG A 736 16.91 15.25 7.63
CA ARG A 736 17.38 14.49 6.46
C ARG A 736 16.40 13.39 6.09
N ARG A 737 15.85 12.68 7.09
CA ARG A 737 14.76 11.71 6.90
C ARG A 737 13.55 12.39 6.26
N GLU A 738 13.12 13.54 6.78
CA GLU A 738 12.00 14.32 6.23
C GLU A 738 12.26 14.78 4.79
N ASP A 739 13.47 15.23 4.46
CA ASP A 739 13.82 15.58 3.07
C ASP A 739 13.69 14.37 2.13
N LEU A 740 14.18 13.20 2.54
CA LEU A 740 14.02 11.98 1.73
C LEU A 740 12.55 11.59 1.56
N LEU A 741 11.78 11.55 2.66
CA LEU A 741 10.39 11.13 2.66
C LEU A 741 9.48 12.08 1.88
N ASN A 742 9.73 13.38 1.95
CA ASN A 742 8.82 14.38 1.41
C ASN A 742 9.23 14.85 0.02
N ARG A 743 10.53 14.98 -0.26
CA ARG A 743 11.05 15.65 -1.47
C ARG A 743 11.65 14.70 -2.50
N SER A 744 12.28 13.59 -2.10
CA SER A 744 12.98 12.71 -3.05
C SER A 744 12.09 12.16 -4.15
N GLY A 745 10.83 11.86 -3.82
CA GLY A 745 9.90 11.17 -4.72
C GLY A 745 10.20 9.69 -4.93
N LEU A 746 11.21 9.14 -4.24
CA LEU A 746 11.64 7.74 -4.33
C LEU A 746 11.45 6.98 -3.01
N LEU A 747 11.67 7.63 -1.85
CA LEU A 747 11.32 7.10 -0.53
C LEU A 747 10.02 7.74 -0.05
N MET A 748 9.13 6.91 0.48
CA MET A 748 7.75 7.23 0.78
C MET A 748 7.42 6.91 2.24
N PRO A 749 6.81 7.83 2.99
CA PRO A 749 6.25 7.51 4.31
C PRO A 749 5.09 6.49 4.20
N ARG A 750 4.82 5.81 5.31
CA ARG A 750 3.77 4.81 5.53
C ARG A 750 3.18 4.99 6.94
N PRO A 751 1.96 4.49 7.22
CA PRO A 751 1.37 4.54 8.55
C PRO A 751 2.32 4.01 9.64
N ASN A 752 2.13 4.47 10.88
CA ASN A 752 2.92 4.07 12.05
C ASN A 752 4.41 4.44 11.97
N ASP A 753 4.72 5.64 11.47
CA ASP A 753 6.09 6.14 11.32
C ASP A 753 7.00 5.18 10.54
N ARG A 754 6.48 4.69 9.41
CA ARG A 754 7.20 3.76 8.53
C ARG A 754 7.58 4.39 7.21
N ALA A 755 8.50 3.75 6.49
CA ALA A 755 9.02 4.18 5.22
C ALA A 755 9.17 2.98 4.26
N MET A 756 8.86 3.20 2.98
CA MET A 756 9.09 2.26 1.90
C MET A 756 9.57 3.01 0.65
N PHE A 757 10.26 2.34 -0.28
CA PHE A 757 10.48 2.94 -1.59
C PHE A 757 9.19 2.94 -2.41
N TYR A 758 9.05 3.91 -3.32
CA TYR A 758 7.90 4.04 -4.22
C TYR A 758 7.63 2.73 -4.98
N HIS A 759 8.70 2.07 -5.42
CA HIS A 759 8.66 0.75 -6.02
C HIS A 759 9.87 -0.06 -5.54
N LEU A 760 9.68 -1.35 -5.31
CA LEU A 760 10.73 -2.25 -4.79
C LEU A 760 11.98 -2.23 -5.69
N SER A 761 11.81 -2.15 -7.01
CA SER A 761 12.94 -2.10 -7.94
C SER A 761 13.86 -0.88 -7.76
N PHE A 762 13.36 0.26 -7.25
CA PHE A 762 14.24 1.37 -6.87
C PHE A 762 15.05 1.05 -5.62
N GLN A 763 14.47 0.37 -4.64
CA GLN A 763 15.18 -0.11 -3.46
C GLN A 763 16.28 -1.10 -3.87
N GLU A 764 15.95 -2.09 -4.70
CA GLU A 764 16.90 -3.10 -5.20
C GLU A 764 18.05 -2.44 -5.99
N PHE A 765 17.72 -1.52 -6.90
CA PHE A 765 18.71 -0.77 -7.67
C PHE A 765 19.63 0.08 -6.79
N LEU A 766 19.07 0.85 -5.84
CA LEU A 766 19.85 1.73 -4.96
C LEU A 766 20.71 0.94 -3.97
N ALA A 767 20.24 -0.21 -3.48
CA ALA A 767 21.02 -1.11 -2.65
C ALA A 767 22.21 -1.69 -3.44
N ALA A 768 21.98 -2.12 -4.68
CA ALA A 768 23.04 -2.59 -5.58
C ALA A 768 24.08 -1.50 -5.87
N GLN A 769 23.64 -0.26 -6.11
CA GLN A 769 24.53 0.89 -6.29
C GLN A 769 25.39 1.15 -5.06
N ARG A 770 24.81 1.03 -3.86
CA ARG A 770 25.56 1.19 -2.61
C ARG A 770 26.63 0.12 -2.47
N LEU A 771 26.28 -1.15 -2.71
CA LEU A 771 27.21 -2.28 -2.66
C LEU A 771 28.37 -2.11 -3.65
N ALA A 772 28.06 -1.74 -4.90
CA ALA A 772 29.06 -1.50 -5.94
C ALA A 772 30.06 -0.39 -5.54
N ARG A 773 29.57 0.70 -4.93
CA ARG A 773 30.42 1.80 -4.46
C ARG A 773 31.28 1.41 -3.25
N LEU A 774 30.73 0.68 -2.29
CA LEU A 774 31.47 0.21 -1.12
C LEU A 774 32.62 -0.71 -1.53
N ALA A 775 32.39 -1.61 -2.48
CA ALA A 775 33.41 -2.47 -3.05
C ALA A 775 34.58 -1.69 -3.67
N ARG A 776 34.25 -0.63 -4.43
CA ARG A 776 35.25 0.26 -5.03
C ARG A 776 36.10 0.99 -3.99
N LEU A 777 35.48 1.45 -2.91
CA LEU A 777 36.18 2.16 -1.82
C LEU A 777 37.06 1.22 -0.98
N ALA A 778 36.64 -0.03 -0.77
CA ALA A 778 37.38 -1.02 0.02
C ALA A 778 38.63 -1.56 -0.71
N GLY A 779 38.71 -1.42 -2.04
CA GLY A 779 39.84 -1.89 -2.85
C GLY A 779 40.03 -3.41 -2.87
N ARG A 780 39.04 -4.19 -2.40
CA ARG A 780 39.08 -5.65 -2.33
C ARG A 780 38.04 -6.23 -3.28
N ALA A 781 38.49 -6.84 -4.37
CA ALA A 781 37.62 -7.50 -5.34
C ALA A 781 36.77 -8.63 -4.74
N ASN A 782 37.25 -9.27 -3.66
CA ASN A 782 36.61 -10.41 -3.00
C ASN A 782 35.29 -10.06 -2.29
N ASP A 783 35.15 -8.83 -1.78
CA ASP A 783 33.98 -8.42 -0.98
C ASP A 783 32.66 -8.46 -1.78
N VAL A 784 32.72 -8.27 -3.10
CA VAL A 784 31.53 -8.35 -3.99
C VAL A 784 31.19 -9.79 -4.32
N GLU A 785 32.19 -10.62 -4.61
CA GLU A 785 31.95 -12.03 -4.93
C GLU A 785 31.33 -12.76 -3.73
N ASP A 786 31.71 -12.38 -2.52
CA ASP A 786 31.13 -12.91 -1.29
C ASP A 786 29.64 -12.55 -1.16
N VAL A 787 29.22 -11.33 -1.56
CA VAL A 787 27.79 -10.97 -1.63
C VAL A 787 27.04 -11.90 -2.59
N PHE A 788 27.58 -12.20 -3.77
CA PHE A 788 26.96 -13.15 -4.70
C PHE A 788 26.89 -14.55 -4.09
N ARG A 789 27.97 -15.04 -3.46
CA ARG A 789 27.98 -16.39 -2.85
C ARG A 789 26.99 -16.51 -1.70
N GLU A 790 26.91 -15.52 -0.83
CA GLU A 790 26.04 -15.51 0.34
C GLU A 790 24.56 -15.33 0.01
N ARG A 791 24.25 -14.54 -1.03
CA ARG A 791 22.87 -14.05 -1.27
C ARG A 791 22.17 -14.68 -2.46
N ARG A 792 22.88 -15.31 -3.41
CA ARG A 792 22.28 -15.93 -4.63
C ARG A 792 21.27 -17.05 -4.35
N SER A 793 21.31 -17.64 -3.16
CA SER A 793 20.36 -18.68 -2.73
C SER A 793 19.04 -18.11 -2.22
N ILE A 794 18.95 -16.78 -2.06
CA ILE A 794 17.78 -16.06 -1.53
C ILE A 794 17.07 -15.38 -2.72
N PRO A 795 15.89 -15.87 -3.17
CA PRO A 795 15.21 -15.35 -4.36
C PRO A 795 14.97 -13.83 -4.34
N GLU A 796 14.70 -13.27 -3.16
CA GLU A 796 14.45 -11.83 -2.96
C GLU A 796 15.68 -10.96 -3.24
N TRP A 797 16.88 -11.54 -3.34
CA TRP A 797 18.09 -10.83 -3.75
C TRP A 797 18.33 -10.84 -5.26
N ARG A 798 17.56 -11.63 -6.04
CA ARG A 798 17.81 -11.87 -7.48
C ARG A 798 17.96 -10.56 -8.27
N SER A 799 17.00 -9.64 -8.15
CA SER A 799 17.05 -8.34 -8.84
C SER A 799 18.22 -7.46 -8.38
N THR A 800 18.46 -7.36 -7.07
CA THR A 800 19.58 -6.59 -6.51
C THR A 800 20.92 -7.13 -7.00
N LEU A 801 21.08 -8.45 -7.05
CA LEU A 801 22.29 -9.10 -7.57
C LEU A 801 22.46 -8.86 -9.07
N LEU A 802 21.38 -8.84 -9.86
CA LEU A 802 21.46 -8.50 -11.29
C LEU A 802 21.87 -7.05 -11.51
N PHE A 803 21.31 -6.11 -10.74
CA PHE A 803 21.76 -4.72 -10.78
C PHE A 803 23.21 -4.57 -10.34
N LEU A 804 23.64 -5.30 -9.30
CA LEU A 804 25.02 -5.29 -8.83
C LEU A 804 25.96 -5.86 -9.89
N PHE A 805 25.56 -6.96 -10.54
CA PHE A 805 26.33 -7.60 -11.62
C PHE A 805 26.52 -6.64 -12.80
N ALA A 806 25.43 -6.01 -13.27
CA ALA A 806 25.48 -5.01 -14.33
C ALA A 806 26.34 -3.79 -13.94
N ALA A 807 26.21 -3.29 -12.71
CA ALA A 807 27.02 -2.20 -12.20
C ALA A 807 28.52 -2.53 -12.17
N GLN A 808 28.88 -3.75 -11.79
CA GLN A 808 30.28 -4.21 -11.74
C GLN A 808 30.87 -4.48 -13.12
N ILE A 809 30.10 -4.95 -14.10
CA ILE A 809 30.55 -5.03 -15.50
C ILE A 809 30.89 -3.63 -16.03
N VAL A 810 30.07 -2.62 -15.69
CA VAL A 810 30.31 -1.23 -16.12
C VAL A 810 31.55 -0.63 -15.45
N ASP A 811 31.83 -0.95 -14.18
CA ASP A 811 32.99 -0.42 -13.44
C ASP A 811 34.28 -1.19 -13.74
N ARG A 812 34.17 -2.48 -14.07
CA ARG A 812 35.28 -3.38 -14.44
C ARG A 812 35.21 -3.65 -15.94
N ASP A 813 34.79 -4.86 -16.32
CA ASP A 813 34.63 -5.30 -17.71
C ASP A 813 33.77 -6.58 -17.78
N ALA A 814 33.50 -7.03 -19.01
CA ALA A 814 32.78 -8.28 -19.26
C ALA A 814 33.58 -9.54 -18.87
N GLU A 815 34.91 -9.47 -18.88
CA GLU A 815 35.78 -10.61 -18.53
C GLU A 815 35.61 -10.99 -17.06
N TRP A 816 35.59 -10.00 -16.16
CA TRP A 816 35.27 -10.21 -14.75
C TRP A 816 33.90 -10.85 -14.57
N GLY A 817 32.86 -10.33 -15.26
CA GLY A 817 31.49 -10.84 -15.15
C GLY A 817 31.38 -12.30 -15.58
N LEU A 818 31.94 -12.64 -16.75
CA LEU A 818 31.97 -14.01 -17.26
C LEU A 818 32.80 -14.95 -16.37
N GLY A 819 33.90 -14.44 -15.80
CA GLY A 819 34.71 -15.17 -14.82
C GLY A 819 33.96 -15.46 -13.52
N LEU A 820 33.15 -14.51 -13.04
CA LEU A 820 32.28 -14.71 -11.88
C LEU A 820 31.22 -15.79 -12.19
N LEU A 821 30.53 -15.71 -13.33
CA LEU A 821 29.54 -16.72 -13.72
C LEU A 821 30.15 -18.12 -13.85
N ALA A 822 31.36 -18.24 -14.38
CA ALA A 822 32.09 -19.50 -14.46
C ALA A 822 32.38 -20.13 -13.08
N ARG A 823 32.73 -19.30 -12.08
CA ARG A 823 32.88 -19.78 -10.70
C ARG A 823 31.53 -20.16 -10.09
N LEU A 824 30.53 -19.28 -10.20
CA LEU A 824 29.23 -19.48 -9.59
C LEU A 824 28.48 -20.71 -10.15
N VAL A 825 28.62 -21.01 -11.43
CA VAL A 825 28.05 -22.24 -12.03
C VAL A 825 28.89 -23.46 -11.66
N GLY A 826 30.22 -23.32 -11.54
CA GLY A 826 31.13 -24.40 -11.15
C GLY A 826 30.90 -24.91 -9.71
N ASP A 827 30.39 -24.05 -8.83
CA ASP A 827 30.01 -24.39 -7.46
C ASP A 827 28.69 -25.20 -7.36
N GLN A 828 27.98 -25.42 -8.47
CA GLN A 828 26.66 -26.04 -8.48
C GLN A 828 26.73 -27.47 -9.03
N ASP A 829 26.11 -28.41 -8.30
CA ASP A 829 25.86 -29.76 -8.76
C ASP A 829 24.35 -30.02 -8.97
N ARG A 830 24.02 -31.17 -9.57
CA ARG A 830 22.65 -31.58 -9.87
C ARG A 830 21.75 -31.60 -8.63
N ALA A 831 22.27 -32.05 -7.48
CA ALA A 831 21.50 -32.13 -6.24
C ALA A 831 21.26 -30.75 -5.63
N ALA A 832 22.25 -29.86 -5.68
CA ALA A 832 22.16 -28.49 -5.20
C ALA A 832 21.10 -27.68 -5.97
N VAL A 833 21.09 -27.79 -7.30
CA VAL A 833 20.10 -27.10 -8.15
C VAL A 833 18.69 -27.63 -7.88
N LYS A 834 18.54 -28.95 -7.71
CA LYS A 834 17.25 -29.56 -7.36
C LYS A 834 16.73 -29.10 -6.00
N ALA A 835 17.63 -28.95 -5.02
CA ALA A 835 17.26 -28.48 -3.68
C ALA A 835 16.93 -26.97 -3.65
N ASN A 836 17.67 -26.15 -4.41
CA ASN A 836 17.41 -24.73 -4.54
C ASN A 836 17.91 -24.23 -5.92
N PRO A 837 17.00 -23.93 -6.86
CA PRO A 837 17.39 -23.52 -8.21
C PRO A 837 17.74 -22.02 -8.31
N ALA A 838 17.54 -21.21 -7.26
CA ALA A 838 17.76 -19.76 -7.31
C ALA A 838 19.18 -19.35 -7.78
N PRO A 839 20.27 -20.01 -7.37
CA PRO A 839 21.61 -19.72 -7.88
C PRO A 839 21.77 -19.99 -9.38
N ALA A 840 21.13 -21.05 -9.90
CA ALA A 840 21.16 -21.39 -11.33
C ALA A 840 20.35 -20.38 -12.15
N VAL A 841 19.19 -19.98 -11.63
CA VAL A 841 18.34 -18.95 -12.21
C VAL A 841 19.06 -17.61 -12.30
N PHE A 842 19.77 -17.19 -11.24
CA PHE A 842 20.59 -15.98 -11.28
C PHE A 842 21.67 -16.05 -12.38
N VAL A 843 22.37 -17.19 -12.50
CA VAL A 843 23.37 -17.39 -13.57
C VAL A 843 22.72 -17.31 -14.94
N ALA A 844 21.52 -17.87 -15.13
CA ALA A 844 20.76 -17.82 -16.38
C ALA A 844 20.46 -16.36 -16.79
N ASP A 845 19.91 -15.56 -15.88
CA ASP A 845 19.60 -14.15 -16.15
C ASP A 845 20.84 -13.30 -16.43
N ALA A 846 21.91 -13.51 -15.65
CA ALA A 846 23.16 -12.78 -15.83
C ALA A 846 23.86 -13.16 -17.14
N LEU A 847 23.76 -14.43 -17.55
CA LEU A 847 24.25 -14.89 -18.84
C LEU A 847 23.43 -14.30 -19.98
N GLU A 848 22.10 -14.22 -19.85
CA GLU A 848 21.24 -13.56 -20.83
C GLU A 848 21.58 -12.07 -20.97
N LEU A 849 21.91 -11.38 -19.87
CA LEU A 849 22.41 -10.00 -19.91
C LEU A 849 23.71 -9.91 -20.74
N CYS A 850 24.66 -10.82 -20.52
CA CYS A 850 25.90 -10.87 -21.29
C CYS A 850 25.66 -11.15 -22.78
N LEU A 851 24.75 -12.07 -23.11
CA LEU A 851 24.40 -12.42 -24.48
C LEU A 851 23.68 -11.27 -25.20
N ALA A 852 22.76 -10.58 -24.52
CA ALA A 852 22.09 -9.39 -25.05
C ALA A 852 23.08 -8.24 -25.36
N LYS A 853 24.22 -8.19 -24.67
CA LYS A 853 25.32 -7.26 -24.95
C LYS A 853 26.32 -7.74 -25.99
N ASN A 854 26.08 -8.91 -26.61
CA ASN A 854 26.98 -9.58 -27.55
C ASN A 854 28.38 -9.87 -26.96
N TYR A 855 28.49 -10.11 -25.66
CA TYR A 855 29.75 -10.52 -25.06
C TYR A 855 30.10 -11.97 -25.44
N ALA A 856 31.38 -12.21 -25.70
CA ALA A 856 31.88 -13.53 -26.07
C ALA A 856 31.89 -14.47 -24.85
N VAL A 857 30.83 -15.24 -24.67
CA VAL A 857 30.72 -16.23 -23.59
C VAL A 857 31.71 -17.38 -23.82
N PRO A 858 32.59 -17.72 -22.87
CA PRO A 858 33.52 -18.84 -23.00
C PRO A 858 32.83 -20.18 -23.20
N GLU A 859 33.32 -21.01 -24.13
CA GLU A 859 32.74 -22.33 -24.40
C GLU A 859 32.66 -23.24 -23.17
N GLN A 860 33.66 -23.18 -22.29
CA GLN A 860 33.63 -23.95 -21.04
C GLN A 860 32.45 -23.55 -20.14
N LEU A 861 32.11 -22.26 -20.06
CA LEU A 861 30.96 -21.77 -19.30
C LEU A 861 29.66 -22.27 -19.94
N LYS A 862 29.52 -22.17 -21.27
CA LYS A 862 28.36 -22.71 -21.99
C LYS A 862 28.18 -24.20 -21.73
N LEU A 863 29.25 -24.99 -21.82
CA LEU A 863 29.22 -26.44 -21.60
C LEU A 863 28.76 -26.80 -20.18
N VAL A 864 29.26 -26.10 -19.16
CA VAL A 864 28.86 -26.34 -17.76
C VAL A 864 27.40 -25.95 -17.54
N PHE A 865 26.99 -24.76 -18.00
CA PHE A 865 25.61 -24.31 -17.85
C PHE A 865 24.62 -25.17 -18.64
N ARG A 866 24.97 -25.62 -19.86
CA ARG A 866 24.15 -26.53 -20.66
C ARG A 866 23.85 -27.83 -19.92
N ARG A 867 24.86 -28.46 -19.32
CA ARG A 867 24.64 -29.68 -18.51
C ARG A 867 23.74 -29.41 -17.31
N LEU A 868 23.94 -28.29 -16.63
CA LEU A 868 23.11 -27.88 -15.51
C LEU A 868 21.64 -27.69 -15.94
N ALA A 869 21.41 -27.00 -17.06
CA ALA A 869 20.08 -26.74 -17.60
C ALA A 869 19.35 -28.03 -17.97
N LEU A 870 20.03 -28.96 -18.67
CA LEU A 870 19.46 -30.26 -19.02
C LEU A 870 19.11 -31.08 -17.78
N HIS A 871 19.96 -31.08 -16.75
CA HIS A 871 19.65 -31.74 -15.48
C HIS A 871 18.47 -31.09 -14.77
N ALA A 872 18.37 -29.76 -14.75
CA ALA A 872 17.26 -29.04 -14.14
C ALA A 872 15.92 -29.37 -14.82
N ILE A 873 15.93 -29.54 -16.15
CA ILE A 873 14.75 -29.97 -16.91
C ILE A 873 14.39 -31.42 -16.59
N GLU A 874 15.35 -32.33 -16.66
CA GLU A 874 15.16 -33.77 -16.41
C GLU A 874 14.71 -34.07 -14.97
N ASP A 875 15.24 -33.33 -13.99
CA ASP A 875 14.85 -33.46 -12.58
C ASP A 875 13.54 -32.77 -12.23
N GLU A 876 12.97 -32.04 -13.18
CA GLU A 876 11.76 -31.24 -13.01
C GLU A 876 11.82 -30.34 -11.77
N VAL A 877 12.88 -29.53 -11.72
CA VAL A 877 12.94 -28.45 -10.72
C VAL A 877 11.74 -27.51 -10.90
N GLU A 878 11.47 -26.69 -9.87
CA GLU A 878 10.36 -25.73 -9.85
C GLU A 878 10.16 -25.04 -11.21
N LEU A 879 8.90 -24.99 -11.66
CA LEU A 879 8.53 -24.71 -13.05
C LEU A 879 9.05 -23.37 -13.57
N GLN A 880 8.95 -22.29 -12.79
CA GLN A 880 9.41 -20.95 -13.18
C GLN A 880 10.93 -20.90 -13.29
N ALA A 881 11.64 -21.54 -12.36
CA ALA A 881 13.09 -21.69 -12.43
C ALA A 881 13.52 -22.49 -13.67
N ARG A 882 12.86 -23.63 -13.91
CA ARG A 882 13.11 -24.49 -15.07
C ARG A 882 12.86 -23.75 -16.38
N HIS A 883 11.79 -22.96 -16.48
CA HIS A 883 11.48 -22.11 -17.63
C HIS A 883 12.57 -21.08 -17.90
N THR A 884 12.99 -20.32 -16.88
CA THR A 884 14.07 -19.33 -17.01
C THR A 884 15.38 -19.96 -17.49
N ILE A 885 15.79 -21.06 -16.86
CA ILE A 885 17.01 -21.80 -17.21
C ILE A 885 16.91 -22.36 -18.64
N GLY A 886 15.76 -22.90 -19.02
CA GLY A 886 15.49 -23.43 -20.35
C GLY A 886 15.51 -22.37 -21.46
N LEU A 887 15.03 -21.15 -21.20
CA LEU A 887 15.14 -20.05 -22.15
C LEU A 887 16.60 -19.66 -22.41
N CYS A 888 17.39 -19.57 -21.34
CA CYS A 888 18.83 -19.28 -21.45
C CYS A 888 19.58 -20.40 -22.20
N LEU A 889 19.20 -21.67 -21.99
CA LEU A 889 19.74 -22.81 -22.74
C LEU A 889 19.57 -22.63 -24.26
N GLY A 890 18.40 -22.17 -24.72
CA GLY A 890 18.15 -21.88 -26.13
C GLY A 890 19.10 -20.82 -26.71
N ARG A 891 19.53 -19.86 -25.89
CA ARG A 891 20.42 -18.75 -26.28
C ARG A 891 21.88 -19.16 -26.38
N ILE A 892 22.26 -20.26 -25.73
CA ILE A 892 23.62 -20.83 -25.77
C ILE A 892 23.68 -22.19 -26.49
N ASP A 893 22.78 -22.40 -27.46
CA ASP A 893 22.63 -23.63 -28.25
C ASP A 893 22.12 -24.81 -27.41
N ASP A 894 20.81 -25.09 -27.58
CA ASP A 894 20.09 -26.19 -26.95
C ASP A 894 20.27 -27.48 -27.77
N PRO A 895 21.03 -28.47 -27.26
CA PRO A 895 21.37 -29.67 -28.03
C PRO A 895 20.15 -30.56 -28.29
N ARG A 896 19.01 -30.31 -27.64
CA ARG A 896 17.77 -31.07 -27.86
C ARG A 896 17.08 -30.67 -29.15
N VAL A 897 17.40 -29.51 -29.72
CA VAL A 897 16.72 -28.92 -30.88
C VAL A 897 17.66 -28.90 -32.08
N PRO A 898 17.93 -30.06 -32.73
CA PRO A 898 18.75 -30.10 -33.94
C PRO A 898 18.05 -29.42 -35.11
N SER A 899 18.80 -29.16 -36.18
CA SER A 899 18.22 -28.72 -37.45
C SER A 899 17.20 -29.75 -37.95
N LEU A 900 16.08 -29.29 -38.53
CA LEU A 900 15.07 -30.15 -39.15
C LEU A 900 15.56 -30.86 -40.43
N ARG A 901 16.79 -30.61 -40.86
CA ARG A 901 17.49 -31.41 -41.88
C ARG A 901 18.21 -32.63 -41.29
N ASN A 902 18.35 -32.72 -39.97
CA ASN A 902 18.93 -33.88 -39.27
C ASN A 902 17.82 -34.91 -38.98
N PRO A 903 18.00 -36.20 -39.35
CA PRO A 903 17.09 -37.28 -38.98
C PRO A 903 16.75 -37.37 -37.49
N GLU A 904 17.68 -36.98 -36.59
CA GLU A 904 17.48 -36.99 -35.13
C GLU A 904 16.41 -36.00 -34.64
N ALA A 905 15.99 -35.04 -35.49
CA ALA A 905 14.91 -34.11 -35.17
C ALA A 905 13.53 -34.78 -35.17
N TYR A 906 13.41 -35.97 -35.74
CA TYR A 906 12.14 -36.66 -35.96
C TYR A 906 12.05 -37.99 -35.22
N ILE A 907 10.82 -38.36 -34.87
CA ILE A 907 10.43 -39.65 -34.31
C ILE A 907 9.60 -40.39 -35.35
N GLU A 908 9.89 -41.68 -35.54
CA GLU A 908 9.14 -42.54 -36.46
C GLU A 908 7.86 -43.07 -35.80
N VAL A 909 6.73 -42.88 -36.47
CA VAL A 909 5.44 -43.47 -36.14
C VAL A 909 5.16 -44.61 -37.13
N PRO A 910 5.00 -45.86 -36.67
CA PRO A 910 4.78 -47.02 -37.53
C PRO A 910 3.51 -46.91 -38.38
N ALA A 911 3.45 -47.69 -39.45
CA ALA A 911 2.18 -47.99 -40.10
C ALA A 911 1.32 -48.89 -39.20
N GLY A 912 0.00 -48.71 -39.25
CA GLY A 912 -0.94 -49.52 -38.48
C GLY A 912 -2.28 -48.84 -38.27
N THR A 913 -3.15 -49.53 -37.54
CA THR A 913 -4.47 -49.03 -37.15
C THR A 913 -4.40 -48.34 -35.79
N TYR A 914 -4.83 -47.08 -35.72
CA TYR A 914 -4.80 -46.26 -34.51
C TYR A 914 -6.21 -45.81 -34.10
N PRO A 915 -6.50 -45.66 -32.79
CA PRO A 915 -7.73 -45.00 -32.34
C PRO A 915 -7.82 -43.56 -32.83
N TYR A 916 -9.01 -43.12 -33.24
CA TYR A 916 -9.24 -41.78 -33.81
C TYR A 916 -10.61 -41.21 -33.39
N GLY A 917 -10.58 -39.95 -32.93
CA GLY A 917 -11.75 -39.19 -32.48
C GLY A 917 -12.24 -39.59 -31.08
N GLU A 918 -13.10 -38.74 -30.49
CA GLU A 918 -13.67 -38.98 -29.16
C GLU A 918 -14.74 -40.09 -29.14
N GLU A 919 -15.33 -40.43 -30.30
CA GLU A 919 -16.42 -41.42 -30.44
C GLU A 919 -15.92 -42.88 -30.64
N GLY A 920 -14.65 -43.16 -30.40
CA GLY A 920 -14.10 -44.54 -30.46
C GLY A 920 -13.91 -45.10 -31.87
N GLY A 921 -13.61 -44.23 -32.85
CA GLY A 921 -13.25 -44.64 -34.21
C GLY A 921 -11.81 -45.15 -34.33
N SER A 922 -11.43 -45.58 -35.54
CA SER A 922 -10.05 -45.95 -35.86
C SER A 922 -9.64 -45.40 -37.22
N VAL A 923 -8.36 -45.09 -37.38
CA VAL A 923 -7.75 -44.67 -38.65
C VAL A 923 -6.61 -45.60 -39.04
N GLU A 924 -6.50 -45.91 -40.33
CA GLU A 924 -5.41 -46.70 -40.88
C GLU A 924 -4.29 -45.77 -41.38
N ILE A 925 -3.11 -45.86 -40.78
CA ILE A 925 -1.89 -45.21 -41.24
C ILE A 925 -1.15 -46.19 -42.17
N ALA A 926 -1.31 -45.99 -43.48
CA ALA A 926 -0.86 -46.95 -44.49
C ALA A 926 0.68 -47.08 -44.64
N LYS A 927 1.44 -46.04 -44.28
CA LYS A 927 2.91 -46.03 -44.36
C LYS A 927 3.48 -45.37 -43.10
N PRO A 928 4.63 -45.84 -42.59
CA PRO A 928 5.29 -45.16 -41.49
C PRO A 928 5.67 -43.75 -41.92
N PHE A 929 5.56 -42.81 -40.98
CA PHE A 929 5.96 -41.41 -41.18
C PHE A 929 6.83 -40.97 -40.02
N ARG A 930 7.56 -39.88 -40.23
CA ARG A 930 8.39 -39.25 -39.21
C ARG A 930 7.80 -37.91 -38.86
N ILE A 931 7.66 -37.63 -37.58
CA ILE A 931 7.11 -36.39 -37.05
C ILE A 931 8.14 -35.73 -36.15
N GLY A 932 8.26 -34.40 -36.21
CA GLY A 932 9.19 -33.65 -35.37
C GLY A 932 8.98 -34.01 -33.90
N ARG A 933 10.07 -34.23 -33.16
CA ARG A 933 10.01 -34.52 -31.71
C ARG A 933 9.29 -33.41 -30.95
N TYR A 934 9.52 -32.16 -31.37
CA TYR A 934 8.96 -30.94 -30.81
C TYR A 934 8.24 -30.12 -31.90
N PRO A 935 7.39 -29.14 -31.51
CA PRO A 935 6.97 -28.06 -32.40
C PRO A 935 8.17 -27.33 -33.00
N VAL A 936 7.98 -26.72 -34.18
CA VAL A 936 9.02 -25.91 -34.82
C VAL A 936 9.38 -24.74 -33.90
N THR A 937 10.67 -24.59 -33.61
CA THR A 937 11.13 -23.52 -32.72
C THR A 937 11.45 -22.24 -33.48
N ASN A 938 11.51 -21.10 -32.77
CA ASN A 938 11.94 -19.84 -33.38
C ASN A 938 13.36 -19.92 -33.99
N GLY A 939 14.28 -20.68 -33.37
CA GLY A 939 15.63 -20.86 -33.90
C GLY A 939 15.66 -21.66 -35.20
N GLN A 940 14.78 -22.65 -35.35
CA GLN A 940 14.58 -23.36 -36.62
C GLN A 940 13.88 -22.47 -37.65
N TYR A 941 12.88 -21.68 -37.23
CA TYR A 941 12.17 -20.75 -38.09
C TYR A 941 13.05 -19.59 -38.60
N ALA A 942 14.00 -19.13 -37.78
CA ALA A 942 14.98 -18.12 -38.16
C ALA A 942 15.78 -18.54 -39.39
N GLN A 943 16.17 -19.82 -39.49
CA GLN A 943 16.90 -20.36 -40.65
C GLN A 943 16.09 -20.25 -41.95
N PHE A 944 14.76 -20.46 -41.89
CA PHE A 944 13.88 -20.26 -43.05
C PHE A 944 13.83 -18.79 -43.49
N ILE A 945 13.77 -17.86 -42.53
CA ILE A 945 13.82 -16.42 -42.81
C ILE A 945 15.16 -16.05 -43.45
N GLU A 946 16.27 -16.54 -42.88
CA GLU A 946 17.64 -16.31 -43.36
C GLU A 946 17.88 -16.88 -44.77
N ASP A 947 17.30 -18.04 -45.09
CA ASP A 947 17.32 -18.65 -46.43
C ASP A 947 16.41 -17.92 -47.44
N GLY A 948 15.80 -16.80 -47.07
CA GLY A 948 14.97 -15.97 -47.93
C GLY A 948 13.54 -16.50 -48.10
N GLY A 949 13.02 -17.21 -47.09
CA GLY A 949 11.70 -17.85 -47.09
C GLY A 949 10.53 -16.97 -47.51
N TYR A 950 10.57 -15.67 -47.17
CA TYR A 950 9.54 -14.68 -47.53
C TYR A 950 9.86 -13.90 -48.82
N GLY A 951 11.07 -14.03 -49.36
CA GLY A 951 11.51 -13.33 -50.56
C GLY A 951 11.26 -14.11 -51.85
N GLU A 952 11.64 -13.53 -52.99
CA GLU A 952 11.43 -14.14 -54.32
C GLU A 952 12.00 -15.55 -54.44
N VAL A 953 13.16 -15.78 -53.82
CA VAL A 953 13.84 -17.08 -53.78
C VAL A 953 13.00 -18.12 -53.03
N GLY A 954 12.25 -17.68 -52.01
CA GLY A 954 11.44 -18.54 -51.17
C GLY A 954 10.05 -18.84 -51.72
N TRP A 955 9.55 -18.07 -52.70
CA TRP A 955 8.22 -18.26 -53.28
C TRP A 955 7.96 -19.67 -53.82
N ARG A 956 9.01 -20.42 -54.18
CA ARG A 956 8.91 -21.83 -54.57
C ARG A 956 8.40 -22.76 -53.48
N TRP A 957 8.47 -22.36 -52.21
CA TRP A 957 8.00 -23.14 -51.06
C TRP A 957 6.55 -22.85 -50.70
N TRP A 958 5.98 -21.76 -51.22
CA TRP A 958 4.61 -21.35 -50.92
C TRP A 958 3.63 -21.95 -51.93
N SER A 959 2.46 -22.37 -51.46
CA SER A 959 1.31 -22.67 -52.32
C SER A 959 0.83 -21.42 -53.08
N ALA A 960 0.03 -21.60 -54.14
CA ALA A 960 -0.49 -20.46 -54.91
C ALA A 960 -1.37 -19.55 -54.04
N GLU A 961 -2.20 -20.16 -53.19
CA GLU A 961 -3.03 -19.49 -52.19
C GLU A 961 -2.18 -18.80 -51.12
N GLY A 962 -1.13 -19.47 -50.63
CA GLY A 962 -0.18 -18.89 -49.69
C GLY A 962 0.58 -17.68 -50.25
N LEU A 963 1.04 -17.74 -51.50
CA LEU A 963 1.66 -16.61 -52.19
C LEU A 963 0.71 -15.44 -52.36
N LYS A 964 -0.54 -15.72 -52.72
CA LYS A 964 -1.58 -14.69 -52.81
C LYS A 964 -1.76 -14.02 -51.45
N TRP A 965 -1.89 -14.80 -50.37
CA TRP A 965 -2.00 -14.29 -49.00
C TRP A 965 -0.77 -13.46 -48.60
N LEU A 966 0.45 -13.95 -48.88
CA LEU A 966 1.71 -13.27 -48.60
C LEU A 966 1.78 -11.90 -49.29
N HIS A 967 1.40 -11.81 -50.57
CA HIS A 967 1.38 -10.55 -51.32
C HIS A 967 0.32 -9.57 -50.83
N GLU A 968 -0.85 -10.07 -50.41
CA GLU A 968 -1.93 -9.26 -49.86
C GLU A 968 -1.56 -8.67 -48.49
N HIS A 969 -0.93 -9.46 -47.62
CA HIS A 969 -0.62 -9.06 -46.23
C HIS A 969 0.77 -8.46 -46.05
N ARG A 970 1.67 -8.66 -47.02
CA ARG A 970 3.05 -8.13 -47.05
C ARG A 970 3.86 -8.44 -45.78
N VAL A 971 3.68 -9.64 -45.25
CA VAL A 971 4.42 -10.11 -44.06
C VAL A 971 5.82 -10.56 -44.45
N SER A 972 6.77 -10.45 -43.53
CA SER A 972 8.17 -10.88 -43.75
C SER A 972 8.75 -11.71 -42.60
N LYS A 973 8.02 -11.81 -41.49
CA LYS A 973 8.38 -12.52 -40.24
C LYS A 973 7.09 -12.84 -39.47
N PRO A 974 7.10 -13.79 -38.53
CA PRO A 974 5.98 -14.08 -37.61
C PRO A 974 5.46 -12.83 -36.89
N GLY A 975 4.16 -12.81 -36.55
CA GLY A 975 3.48 -11.64 -35.98
C GLY A 975 4.07 -11.15 -34.67
N LEU A 976 4.67 -12.06 -33.88
CA LEU A 976 5.24 -11.78 -32.56
C LEU A 976 6.77 -11.87 -32.52
N TRP A 977 7.42 -11.84 -33.69
CA TRP A 977 8.86 -12.04 -33.81
C TRP A 977 9.72 -11.06 -32.99
N HIS A 978 9.20 -9.86 -32.74
CA HIS A 978 9.91 -8.81 -32.01
C HIS A 978 9.61 -8.78 -30.50
N ASP A 979 8.65 -9.58 -30.03
CA ASP A 979 8.30 -9.68 -28.62
C ASP A 979 9.13 -10.78 -27.96
N ARG A 980 9.94 -10.39 -26.96
CA ARG A 980 10.88 -11.28 -26.26
C ARG A 980 10.20 -12.40 -25.47
N ARG A 981 8.90 -12.28 -25.19
CA ARG A 981 8.12 -13.32 -24.51
C ARG A 981 7.87 -14.54 -25.39
N TRP A 982 7.89 -14.35 -26.72
CA TRP A 982 7.48 -15.37 -27.69
C TRP A 982 8.59 -15.82 -28.64
N ASN A 983 9.75 -15.15 -28.65
CA ASN A 983 10.77 -15.30 -29.69
C ASN A 983 12.06 -16.02 -29.24
N GLY A 984 12.08 -16.66 -28.07
CA GLY A 984 13.21 -17.43 -27.57
C GLY A 984 13.60 -18.56 -28.54
N PRO A 985 14.90 -18.82 -28.80
CA PRO A 985 15.33 -19.72 -29.87
C PRO A 985 14.79 -21.16 -29.79
N ASN A 986 14.50 -21.65 -28.59
CA ASN A 986 13.94 -22.98 -28.34
C ASN A 986 12.47 -22.95 -27.91
N GLN A 987 11.80 -21.79 -27.94
CA GLN A 987 10.35 -21.73 -27.83
C GLN A 987 9.71 -22.08 -29.19
N PRO A 988 8.49 -22.65 -29.21
CA PRO A 988 7.71 -22.80 -30.44
C PRO A 988 7.52 -21.45 -31.13
N VAL A 989 7.61 -21.44 -32.46
CA VAL A 989 7.23 -20.27 -33.25
C VAL A 989 5.72 -20.08 -33.22
N VAL A 990 5.27 -18.86 -32.92
CA VAL A 990 3.85 -18.44 -32.87
C VAL A 990 3.62 -17.18 -33.69
N GLY A 991 2.35 -16.78 -33.87
CA GLY A 991 2.01 -15.67 -34.76
C GLY A 991 2.25 -16.04 -36.23
N VAL A 992 2.12 -17.32 -36.57
CA VAL A 992 2.29 -17.87 -37.92
C VAL A 992 0.97 -18.41 -38.45
N SER A 993 0.68 -18.07 -39.69
CA SER A 993 -0.47 -18.57 -40.44
C SER A 993 -0.26 -20.00 -40.91
N PHE A 994 -1.34 -20.65 -41.32
CA PHE A 994 -1.27 -21.96 -41.97
C PHE A 994 -0.36 -21.91 -43.21
N TRP A 995 -0.44 -20.82 -43.99
CA TRP A 995 0.37 -20.64 -45.21
C TRP A 995 1.85 -20.50 -44.91
N GLU A 996 2.20 -19.75 -43.85
CA GLU A 996 3.58 -19.63 -43.35
C GLU A 996 4.11 -20.99 -42.86
N ALA A 997 3.26 -21.78 -42.18
CA ALA A 997 3.61 -23.10 -41.67
C ALA A 997 3.82 -24.12 -42.82
N GLU A 998 2.92 -24.14 -43.81
CA GLU A 998 3.05 -24.97 -45.02
C GLU A 998 4.34 -24.64 -45.80
N ALA A 999 4.61 -23.36 -46.02
CA ALA A 999 5.82 -22.94 -46.72
C ALA A 999 7.11 -23.31 -45.98
N PHE A 1000 7.11 -23.18 -44.65
CA PHE A 1000 8.22 -23.64 -43.84
C PHE A 1000 8.43 -25.15 -43.95
N CYS A 1001 7.35 -25.94 -43.85
CA CYS A 1001 7.43 -27.39 -44.01
C CYS A 1001 8.04 -27.78 -45.37
N ALA A 1002 7.61 -27.13 -46.46
CA ALA A 1002 8.16 -27.35 -47.79
C ALA A 1002 9.67 -27.01 -47.87
N TRP A 1003 10.10 -25.90 -47.25
CA TRP A 1003 11.52 -25.55 -47.13
C TRP A 1003 12.32 -26.61 -46.35
N ALA A 1004 11.73 -27.16 -45.28
CA ALA A 1004 12.30 -28.23 -44.47
C ALA A 1004 12.23 -29.63 -45.13
N ARG A 1005 11.77 -29.72 -46.39
CA ARG A 1005 11.55 -30.98 -47.14
C ARG A 1005 10.53 -31.90 -46.47
N GLY A 1006 9.55 -31.33 -45.80
CA GLY A 1006 8.43 -32.02 -45.17
C GLY A 1006 7.09 -31.40 -45.54
N VAL A 1007 6.06 -31.80 -44.80
CA VAL A 1007 4.68 -31.30 -44.90
C VAL A 1007 4.12 -31.07 -43.50
N LEU A 1008 3.00 -30.35 -43.41
CA LEU A 1008 2.21 -30.33 -42.18
C LEU A 1008 1.60 -31.72 -41.93
N PRO A 1009 1.42 -32.12 -40.65
CA PRO A 1009 0.73 -33.36 -40.35
C PRO A 1009 -0.71 -33.29 -40.87
N SER A 1010 -1.23 -34.40 -41.39
CA SER A 1010 -2.68 -34.59 -41.38
C SER A 1010 -3.16 -34.72 -39.94
N GLU A 1011 -4.40 -34.35 -39.69
CA GLU A 1011 -5.03 -34.52 -38.38
C GLU A 1011 -4.93 -35.96 -37.86
N GLN A 1012 -5.09 -36.93 -38.77
CA GLN A 1012 -5.00 -38.35 -38.47
C GLN A 1012 -3.59 -38.76 -38.03
N GLN A 1013 -2.56 -38.26 -38.72
CA GLN A 1013 -1.16 -38.51 -38.34
C GLN A 1013 -0.84 -37.89 -36.98
N TRP A 1014 -1.30 -36.65 -36.75
CA TRP A 1014 -1.08 -35.96 -35.49
C TRP A 1014 -1.69 -36.72 -34.31
N GLU A 1015 -2.95 -37.14 -34.45
CA GLU A 1015 -3.65 -37.86 -33.38
C GLU A 1015 -3.07 -39.26 -33.14
N ALA A 1016 -2.71 -39.99 -34.20
CA ALA A 1016 -2.02 -41.28 -34.07
C ALA A 1016 -0.69 -41.14 -33.30
N ALA A 1017 0.07 -40.08 -33.60
CA ALA A 1017 1.32 -39.77 -32.91
C ALA A 1017 1.10 -39.42 -31.43
N ALA A 1018 0.04 -38.66 -31.11
CA ALA A 1018 -0.27 -38.24 -29.74
C ALA A 1018 -0.80 -39.39 -28.87
N ARG A 1019 -1.74 -40.19 -29.41
CA ARG A 1019 -2.48 -41.22 -28.65
C ARG A 1019 -1.77 -42.56 -28.60
N GLY A 1020 -0.94 -42.88 -29.60
CA GLY A 1020 -0.36 -44.22 -29.79
C GLY A 1020 -1.42 -45.30 -30.03
N ILE A 1021 -0.98 -46.56 -30.12
CA ILE A 1021 -1.87 -47.71 -30.36
C ILE A 1021 -2.84 -47.92 -29.19
N GLN A 1022 -2.43 -47.52 -27.98
CA GLN A 1022 -3.20 -47.64 -26.75
C GLN A 1022 -4.40 -46.68 -26.69
N GLY A 1023 -4.43 -45.65 -27.55
CA GLY A 1023 -5.53 -44.70 -27.58
C GLY A 1023 -5.60 -43.81 -26.35
N LEU A 1024 -4.44 -43.33 -25.86
CA LEU A 1024 -4.37 -42.52 -24.64
C LEU A 1024 -5.16 -41.21 -24.75
N THR A 1025 -5.75 -40.77 -23.64
CA THR A 1025 -6.51 -39.50 -23.59
C THR A 1025 -5.59 -38.29 -23.69
N TYR A 1026 -4.48 -38.34 -22.96
CA TYR A 1026 -3.35 -37.41 -23.02
C TYR A 1026 -2.11 -38.18 -23.49
N PRO A 1027 -1.08 -37.52 -24.03
CA PRO A 1027 0.12 -38.22 -24.53
C PRO A 1027 0.81 -39.14 -23.51
N TRP A 1028 0.74 -38.78 -22.22
CA TRP A 1028 1.35 -39.52 -21.11
C TRP A 1028 0.44 -40.55 -20.45
N GLY A 1029 -0.89 -40.48 -20.65
CA GLY A 1029 -1.83 -41.32 -19.90
C GLY A 1029 -3.30 -40.98 -20.10
N ASN A 1030 -4.16 -41.65 -19.33
CA ASN A 1030 -5.61 -41.41 -19.38
C ASN A 1030 -6.10 -40.39 -18.35
N ASP A 1031 -5.31 -40.18 -17.30
CA ASP A 1031 -5.62 -39.24 -16.24
C ASP A 1031 -4.83 -37.94 -16.43
N TRP A 1032 -5.46 -36.82 -16.09
CA TRP A 1032 -4.79 -35.53 -16.03
C TRP A 1032 -3.87 -35.48 -14.80
N GLU A 1033 -2.67 -34.93 -14.98
CA GLU A 1033 -1.82 -34.55 -13.87
C GLU A 1033 -1.53 -33.04 -13.98
N ASP A 1034 -1.49 -32.35 -12.86
CA ASP A 1034 -1.15 -30.93 -12.84
C ASP A 1034 0.36 -30.74 -13.12
N ASP A 1035 0.72 -29.60 -13.73
CA ASP A 1035 2.10 -29.16 -13.99
C ASP A 1035 2.96 -30.06 -14.90
N ILE A 1036 2.37 -31.02 -15.62
CA ILE A 1036 3.10 -31.87 -16.57
C ILE A 1036 3.01 -31.41 -18.03
N CYS A 1037 2.34 -30.30 -18.33
CA CYS A 1037 2.42 -29.63 -19.62
C CYS A 1037 2.17 -28.13 -19.47
N ASN A 1038 2.58 -27.32 -20.46
CA ASN A 1038 2.31 -25.88 -20.46
C ASN A 1038 0.84 -25.62 -20.81
N SER A 1039 0.00 -25.43 -19.81
CA SER A 1039 -1.45 -25.23 -19.91
C SER A 1039 -1.88 -24.04 -19.04
N TYR A 1040 -3.17 -23.68 -19.10
CA TYR A 1040 -3.72 -22.63 -18.23
C TYR A 1040 -3.46 -22.93 -16.75
N GLU A 1041 -3.59 -24.20 -16.35
CA GLU A 1041 -3.36 -24.69 -14.99
C GLU A 1041 -1.90 -24.52 -14.53
N ALA A 1042 -0.93 -24.60 -15.45
CA ALA A 1042 0.50 -24.45 -15.14
C ALA A 1042 0.90 -22.98 -14.88
N GLY A 1043 0.07 -22.00 -15.27
CA GLY A 1043 0.23 -20.60 -14.89
C GLY A 1043 1.44 -19.85 -15.48
N LEU A 1044 2.11 -20.39 -16.51
CA LEU A 1044 3.24 -19.71 -17.16
C LEU A 1044 2.79 -18.47 -17.96
N GLY A 1045 1.60 -18.50 -18.55
CA GLY A 1045 1.02 -17.37 -19.31
C GLY A 1045 1.72 -17.04 -20.64
N VAL A 1046 2.71 -17.84 -21.05
CA VAL A 1046 3.48 -17.69 -22.30
C VAL A 1046 3.92 -19.07 -22.82
N THR A 1047 4.48 -19.15 -24.02
CA THR A 1047 5.11 -20.39 -24.50
C THR A 1047 6.35 -20.74 -23.67
N SER A 1048 6.60 -22.04 -23.50
CA SER A 1048 7.79 -22.58 -22.84
C SER A 1048 8.82 -23.03 -23.87
N PRO A 1049 10.11 -23.09 -23.50
CA PRO A 1049 11.08 -23.89 -24.25
C PRO A 1049 10.53 -25.29 -24.53
N VAL A 1050 10.80 -25.85 -25.70
CA VAL A 1050 10.36 -27.19 -26.03
C VAL A 1050 11.03 -28.24 -25.13
N GLY A 1051 10.30 -29.31 -24.83
CA GLY A 1051 10.74 -30.40 -23.95
C GLY A 1051 10.97 -29.95 -22.52
N LEU A 1052 10.26 -28.93 -22.04
CA LEU A 1052 10.36 -28.48 -20.65
C LEU A 1052 9.74 -29.49 -19.67
N PHE A 1053 8.81 -30.32 -20.16
CA PHE A 1053 8.02 -31.26 -19.37
C PHE A 1053 8.34 -32.71 -19.77
N PRO A 1054 9.45 -33.30 -19.27
CA PRO A 1054 9.88 -34.63 -19.69
C PRO A 1054 8.85 -35.73 -19.38
N ARG A 1055 8.01 -35.56 -18.35
CA ARG A 1055 6.91 -36.49 -18.04
C ARG A 1055 5.74 -36.43 -19.03
N ALA A 1056 5.58 -35.34 -19.78
CA ALA A 1056 4.55 -35.20 -20.82
C ALA A 1056 4.86 -36.02 -22.08
N ARG A 1057 6.09 -36.57 -22.16
CA ARG A 1057 6.56 -37.35 -23.31
C ARG A 1057 5.61 -38.50 -23.60
N GLN A 1058 5.23 -38.63 -24.86
CA GLN A 1058 4.38 -39.73 -25.31
C GLN A 1058 5.08 -41.07 -25.02
N ALA A 1059 4.36 -41.95 -24.32
CA ALA A 1059 4.96 -43.10 -23.64
C ALA A 1059 5.62 -44.16 -24.56
N GLU A 1060 5.17 -44.26 -25.81
CA GLU A 1060 5.60 -45.31 -26.76
C GLU A 1060 6.69 -44.81 -27.73
N PHE A 1061 6.48 -43.63 -28.30
CA PHE A 1061 7.30 -43.06 -29.37
C PHE A 1061 8.31 -42.03 -28.85
N GLY A 1062 8.05 -41.41 -27.70
CA GLY A 1062 8.94 -40.39 -27.14
C GLY A 1062 8.81 -39.00 -27.76
N ILE A 1063 7.62 -38.68 -28.30
CA ILE A 1063 7.29 -37.36 -28.86
C ILE A 1063 6.89 -36.43 -27.72
N GLU A 1064 7.32 -35.19 -27.75
CA GLU A 1064 7.12 -34.22 -26.67
C GLU A 1064 6.29 -33.02 -27.11
N ASP A 1065 5.75 -32.30 -26.12
CA ASP A 1065 4.87 -31.13 -26.28
C ASP A 1065 3.69 -31.38 -27.23
N MET A 1066 3.12 -32.60 -27.21
CA MET A 1066 1.91 -32.93 -27.97
C MET A 1066 0.64 -32.37 -27.29
N ALA A 1067 0.72 -32.00 -26.01
CA ALA A 1067 -0.36 -31.36 -25.28
C ALA A 1067 0.14 -30.07 -24.62
N GLY A 1068 -0.62 -28.98 -24.79
CA GLY A 1068 -0.25 -27.65 -24.30
C GLY A 1068 0.83 -26.97 -25.15
N ASN A 1069 1.42 -25.92 -24.58
CA ASN A 1069 2.39 -25.00 -25.20
C ASN A 1069 1.80 -24.23 -26.38
N VAL A 1070 1.53 -24.87 -27.52
CA VAL A 1070 0.88 -24.26 -28.69
C VAL A 1070 -0.09 -25.24 -29.37
N TRP A 1071 -1.20 -24.70 -29.86
CA TRP A 1071 -2.02 -25.40 -30.84
C TRP A 1071 -1.19 -25.60 -32.13
N GLU A 1072 -1.35 -26.74 -32.80
CA GLU A 1072 -0.53 -27.05 -33.97
C GLU A 1072 -1.34 -27.21 -35.25
N TRP A 1073 -0.98 -26.45 -36.30
CA TRP A 1073 -1.58 -26.54 -37.63
C TRP A 1073 -1.49 -27.96 -38.21
N CYS A 1074 -2.63 -28.44 -38.72
CA CYS A 1074 -2.75 -29.65 -39.53
C CYS A 1074 -3.22 -29.30 -40.95
N ASP A 1075 -2.83 -30.09 -41.95
CA ASP A 1075 -3.30 -29.91 -43.34
C ASP A 1075 -4.78 -30.32 -43.53
N SER A 1076 -5.39 -30.98 -42.56
CA SER A 1076 -6.81 -31.36 -42.64
C SER A 1076 -7.73 -30.14 -42.52
N PHE A 1077 -8.81 -30.11 -43.32
CA PHE A 1077 -9.89 -29.14 -43.16
C PHE A 1077 -10.71 -29.47 -41.91
N TYR A 1078 -11.16 -28.44 -41.18
CA TYR A 1078 -11.93 -28.61 -39.95
C TYR A 1078 -13.35 -29.12 -40.22
N ASP A 1079 -14.14 -28.32 -40.95
CA ASP A 1079 -15.47 -28.69 -41.42
C ASP A 1079 -15.80 -27.93 -42.70
N ARG A 1080 -15.69 -28.63 -43.85
CA ARG A 1080 -16.01 -28.04 -45.17
C ARG A 1080 -17.50 -27.76 -45.37
N SER A 1081 -18.38 -28.30 -44.52
CA SER A 1081 -19.81 -28.04 -44.59
C SER A 1081 -20.20 -26.72 -43.91
N ASN A 1082 -19.32 -26.16 -43.08
CA ASN A 1082 -19.50 -24.86 -42.46
C ASN A 1082 -19.37 -23.75 -43.52
N LYS A 1083 -20.46 -23.03 -43.76
CA LYS A 1083 -20.52 -21.97 -44.79
C LYS A 1083 -19.78 -20.68 -44.42
N ASP A 1084 -19.62 -20.42 -43.12
CA ASP A 1084 -19.00 -19.19 -42.64
C ASP A 1084 -17.45 -19.30 -42.63
N PHE A 1085 -16.93 -20.54 -42.56
CA PHE A 1085 -15.51 -20.85 -42.47
C PHE A 1085 -15.12 -22.15 -43.22
N PRO A 1086 -15.44 -22.30 -44.52
CA PRO A 1086 -15.25 -23.57 -45.25
C PRO A 1086 -13.78 -23.93 -45.50
N ASP A 1087 -12.89 -22.95 -45.36
CA ASP A 1087 -11.44 -23.05 -45.52
C ASP A 1087 -10.68 -23.23 -44.20
N ALA A 1088 -11.39 -23.27 -43.06
CA ALA A 1088 -10.77 -23.47 -41.76
C ALA A 1088 -9.98 -24.79 -41.72
N ARG A 1089 -8.78 -24.72 -41.15
CA ARG A 1089 -7.88 -25.86 -40.96
C ARG A 1089 -7.95 -26.33 -39.50
N VAL A 1090 -7.70 -27.61 -39.30
CA VAL A 1090 -7.63 -28.19 -37.96
C VAL A 1090 -6.37 -27.68 -37.27
N VAL A 1091 -6.51 -27.35 -35.98
CA VAL A 1091 -5.38 -27.30 -35.06
C VAL A 1091 -5.61 -28.28 -33.90
N ARG A 1092 -4.53 -28.88 -33.39
CA ARG A 1092 -4.54 -29.91 -32.34
C ARG A 1092 -3.63 -29.58 -31.15
N GLY A 1093 -3.86 -30.22 -30.01
CA GLY A 1093 -2.94 -30.26 -28.87
C GLY A 1093 -3.23 -29.31 -27.70
N GLY A 1094 -4.01 -28.24 -27.89
CA GLY A 1094 -4.12 -27.21 -26.86
C GLY A 1094 -2.87 -26.33 -26.78
N SER A 1095 -2.93 -25.27 -25.99
CA SER A 1095 -1.88 -24.26 -25.84
C SER A 1095 -1.63 -23.87 -24.38
N TRP A 1096 -0.66 -22.99 -24.14
CA TRP A 1096 -0.35 -22.41 -22.82
C TRP A 1096 -1.55 -21.73 -22.11
N ASN A 1097 -2.59 -21.31 -22.83
CA ASN A 1097 -3.83 -20.74 -22.27
C ASN A 1097 -5.04 -21.68 -22.36
N SER A 1098 -4.84 -22.92 -22.78
CA SER A 1098 -5.89 -23.94 -22.85
C SER A 1098 -5.96 -24.69 -21.53
N ASN A 1099 -7.18 -24.96 -21.05
CA ASN A 1099 -7.39 -25.80 -19.88
C ASN A 1099 -7.21 -27.30 -20.24
N ARG A 1100 -7.26 -28.16 -19.22
CA ARG A 1100 -7.12 -29.63 -19.35
C ARG A 1100 -8.07 -30.30 -20.34
N ASP A 1101 -9.22 -29.69 -20.66
CA ASP A 1101 -10.17 -30.27 -21.60
C ASP A 1101 -9.71 -30.10 -23.04
N PHE A 1102 -9.12 -28.95 -23.34
CA PHE A 1102 -8.55 -28.64 -24.65
C PHE A 1102 -7.19 -29.30 -24.89
N ALA A 1103 -6.50 -29.75 -23.83
CA ALA A 1103 -5.23 -30.46 -23.91
C ALA A 1103 -5.35 -31.96 -24.25
N ARG A 1104 -6.58 -32.51 -24.37
CA ARG A 1104 -6.78 -33.91 -24.78
C ARG A 1104 -6.30 -34.15 -26.20
N ALA A 1105 -5.68 -35.31 -26.46
CA ALA A 1105 -5.11 -35.65 -27.76
C ALA A 1105 -6.16 -35.75 -28.89
N ALA A 1106 -7.42 -36.06 -28.57
CA ALA A 1106 -8.51 -36.09 -29.54
C ALA A 1106 -9.19 -34.72 -29.75
N CYS A 1107 -8.90 -33.72 -28.91
CA CYS A 1107 -9.52 -32.40 -29.02
C CYS A 1107 -9.07 -31.70 -30.29
N ARG A 1108 -10.01 -31.05 -30.98
CA ARG A 1108 -9.78 -30.33 -32.24
C ARG A 1108 -10.56 -29.03 -32.27
N ILE A 1109 -9.95 -27.97 -32.79
CA ILE A 1109 -10.64 -26.73 -33.13
C ILE A 1109 -10.31 -26.32 -34.57
N GLY A 1110 -11.12 -25.43 -35.15
CA GLY A 1110 -10.91 -24.88 -36.48
C GLY A 1110 -10.38 -23.46 -36.40
N SER A 1111 -9.33 -23.15 -37.17
CA SER A 1111 -8.84 -21.79 -37.32
C SER A 1111 -8.72 -21.40 -38.79
N ARG A 1112 -8.91 -20.11 -39.09
CA ARG A 1112 -8.81 -19.59 -40.46
C ARG A 1112 -7.35 -19.67 -40.91
N PRO A 1113 -7.06 -20.06 -42.15
CA PRO A 1113 -5.70 -20.30 -42.59
C PRO A 1113 -4.81 -19.04 -42.56
N GLY A 1114 -5.40 -17.83 -42.60
CA GLY A 1114 -4.67 -16.57 -42.49
C GLY A 1114 -4.51 -16.02 -41.05
N SER A 1115 -5.08 -16.67 -40.04
CA SER A 1115 -4.95 -16.25 -38.63
C SER A 1115 -3.49 -16.39 -38.13
N ARG A 1116 -3.06 -15.48 -37.27
CA ARG A 1116 -1.67 -15.41 -36.74
C ARG A 1116 -1.70 -15.19 -35.24
N ASP A 1117 -2.26 -16.16 -34.52
CA ASP A 1117 -2.50 -16.06 -33.07
C ASP A 1117 -1.24 -16.38 -32.25
N ASP A 1118 -1.19 -15.89 -31.02
CA ASP A 1118 -0.07 -16.01 -30.08
C ASP A 1118 0.04 -17.40 -29.42
N PHE A 1119 -0.94 -18.26 -29.66
CA PHE A 1119 -1.03 -19.61 -29.13
C PHE A 1119 -1.01 -20.70 -30.22
N ILE A 1120 -0.86 -20.35 -31.51
CA ILE A 1120 -0.82 -21.32 -32.62
C ILE A 1120 0.58 -21.37 -33.24
N GLY A 1121 1.15 -22.58 -33.26
CA GLY A 1121 2.36 -22.97 -33.97
C GLY A 1121 2.12 -24.20 -34.86
N PHE A 1122 3.16 -25.01 -35.08
CA PHE A 1122 3.05 -26.22 -35.90
C PHE A 1122 4.27 -27.15 -35.71
N ARG A 1123 4.17 -28.37 -36.24
CA ARG A 1123 5.30 -29.32 -36.37
C ARG A 1123 5.39 -29.91 -37.78
N VAL A 1124 6.55 -30.48 -38.11
CA VAL A 1124 6.84 -31.02 -39.45
C VAL A 1124 6.69 -32.54 -39.50
N VAL A 1125 6.13 -33.06 -40.59
CA VAL A 1125 6.13 -34.48 -40.95
C VAL A 1125 6.94 -34.72 -42.22
N CYS A 1126 7.68 -35.82 -42.28
CA CYS A 1126 8.35 -36.30 -43.50
C CYS A 1126 8.14 -37.81 -43.70
N SER A 1127 8.36 -38.30 -44.93
CA SER A 1127 8.28 -39.74 -45.23
C SER A 1127 9.41 -40.52 -44.55
N SER A 1128 9.16 -41.80 -44.21
CA SER A 1128 10.22 -42.72 -43.80
C SER A 1128 10.56 -43.71 -44.94
N PRO A 1129 11.85 -43.92 -45.30
CA PRO A 1129 13.01 -43.16 -44.83
C PRO A 1129 13.06 -41.74 -45.41
N ILE A 1130 13.90 -40.87 -44.83
CA ILE A 1130 14.15 -39.51 -45.34
C ILE A 1130 14.81 -39.66 -46.72
N ASP A 1131 14.19 -39.11 -47.76
CA ASP A 1131 14.80 -39.07 -49.10
C ASP A 1131 16.09 -38.23 -49.02
N GLU A 1132 17.26 -38.87 -49.16
CA GLU A 1132 18.59 -38.24 -49.12
C GLU A 1132 18.95 -37.44 -50.41
N HIS A 1133 17.96 -37.05 -51.20
CA HIS A 1133 18.15 -36.34 -52.48
C HIS A 1133 17.68 -34.88 -52.41
#